data_AF-A0A8T3DAT6-F1
#
_entry.id   AF-A0A8T3DAT6-F1
#
_cell.length_a   1.000
_cell.length_b   1.000
_cell.length_c   1.000
_cell.angle_alpha   90.00
_cell.angle_beta   90.00
_cell.angle_gamma   90.00
#
_symmetry.space_group_name_H-M   'P 1'
#
loop_
_entity.id
_entity.type
_entity.pdbx_description
1 polymer ?
#
loop_
_entity_poly.entity_id
_entity_poly.type
_entity_poly.pdbx_seq_one_letter_code
_entity_poly.pdbx_strand_id
1 'polypeptide(L)'
;MKQKNIDTIKTLITVAHTDGNYLGNSWHEILRCISQLELAQLIGTGVKTRYISGVVRDRESGIKGFPTGGEEFMPLGLGNLVGGPDRKQMAHIQESVGETSSQSVVVAVDRIFTGSTRLDGNAIVDFVRWLCAVSMDELASPHQPRMFSLQKIVEISYYNMNRIRLQWSRIWQVIGDHFNKVGCNPNKDVAIFAVDSLRQLSMKFLEKGELANFRFQKDFLRPFEHIMKKNRSPTIRDMVIRCVTQMVNSQAANIRSGWKNIFSVFHQAASDHEEPIVELAFQTTGHIVMNTFQQHFAAAIDSFQDAVKCLSEFVCNAAFPDTSMEAIRLIRHCAKYVSERPQALREYTSDDMNVAPGDRVWVRGWFPILFELSCIINRCKLDVRTRGLTVMFEIMKSYGHTFEKHWWHDLFRIIFRIFDNMKLPEQQTEKTEWMTTTCNHALYAICDVFTQFYEPLSEVLLTDIFTQLQWCVKQDNEQLARSGTNCLENLVILNGEKFSPEVWSVTCDCMLEIFQNTSPHALLTWRPASQEEEAGDGKHMDIEVDSQSQSSFERTLSERGQSQMSNASDEAWRGKSHAKMSDQKLFACLLIKCVVQLELIQTIDNIVFYPTTSKKEDADNMAAAQRDTLEEAAGDTDVPVNGAGEQGMYKHLSSAHLFKLLDCLLESHTFARNFNSNNEQRTALWRAGFKGKSKPNLLKQETSSLACSLRILFRMYSDRQLEASWPDIQTRLLLVCSEALAYFITLTSESHREAWTSLLLLLLTKTLKLSDDKFKPHASCYYPHLCEMMQFDLIPELRAVLRRFFLRIGSVFHIAASEGGQPRPGVP
;
A
#
# COMPACT_ATOMS: atom_id res chain seq x y z
N MET A 1 -37.71 -36.99 50.65
CA MET A 1 -38.97 -36.25 50.38
C MET A 1 -40.12 -36.94 51.10
N LYS A 2 -41.24 -36.26 51.40
CA LYS A 2 -42.46 -36.91 51.93
C LYS A 2 -43.43 -37.25 50.79
N GLN A 3 -44.28 -38.26 50.92
CA GLN A 3 -45.28 -38.68 49.90
C GLN A 3 -46.09 -37.51 49.33
N LYS A 4 -46.59 -36.63 50.21
CA LYS A 4 -47.32 -35.40 49.83
C LYS A 4 -46.57 -34.50 48.84
N ASN A 5 -45.22 -34.47 48.90
CA ASN A 5 -44.40 -33.68 47.99
C ASN A 5 -44.40 -34.32 46.59
N ILE A 6 -44.37 -35.66 46.50
CA ILE A 6 -44.44 -36.40 45.24
C ILE A 6 -45.80 -36.20 44.56
N ASP A 7 -46.88 -36.28 45.34
CA ASP A 7 -48.24 -36.06 44.83
C ASP A 7 -48.47 -34.60 44.40
N THR A 8 -47.85 -33.65 45.10
CA THR A 8 -47.83 -32.24 44.67
C THR A 8 -47.09 -32.07 43.35
N ILE A 9 -45.92 -32.70 43.18
CA ILE A 9 -45.14 -32.66 41.94
C ILE A 9 -45.94 -33.27 40.77
N LYS A 10 -46.61 -34.42 40.98
CA LYS A 10 -47.48 -35.03 39.97
C LYS A 10 -48.61 -34.07 39.57
N THR A 11 -49.24 -33.42 40.54
CA THR A 11 -50.30 -32.44 40.29
C THR A 11 -49.78 -31.25 39.49
N LEU A 12 -48.61 -30.70 39.86
CA LEU A 12 -47.96 -29.60 39.13
C LEU A 12 -47.63 -29.99 37.68
N ILE A 13 -47.15 -31.22 37.46
CA ILE A 13 -46.88 -31.75 36.11
C ILE A 13 -48.17 -31.89 35.30
N THR A 14 -49.26 -32.37 35.92
CA THR A 14 -50.57 -32.46 35.27
C THR A 14 -51.12 -31.08 34.89
N VAL A 15 -51.01 -30.09 35.76
CA VAL A 15 -51.40 -28.69 35.49
C VAL A 15 -50.54 -28.11 34.37
N ALA A 16 -49.22 -28.32 34.40
CA ALA A 16 -48.32 -27.88 33.35
C ALA A 16 -48.64 -28.49 31.97
N HIS A 17 -49.14 -29.72 31.95
CA HIS A 17 -49.54 -30.41 30.72
C HIS A 17 -50.88 -29.92 30.16
N THR A 18 -51.83 -29.58 31.03
CA THR A 18 -53.21 -29.23 30.66
C THR A 18 -53.39 -27.74 30.41
N ASP A 19 -52.81 -26.90 31.28
CA ASP A 19 -53.01 -25.45 31.30
C ASP A 19 -51.75 -24.65 30.91
N GLY A 20 -50.81 -25.28 30.19
CA GLY A 20 -49.50 -24.71 29.89
C GLY A 20 -49.49 -23.33 29.22
N ASN A 21 -50.56 -22.97 28.50
CA ASN A 21 -50.69 -21.65 27.86
C ASN A 21 -50.97 -20.50 28.83
N TYR A 22 -51.47 -20.79 30.04
CA TYR A 22 -51.92 -19.77 31.01
C TYR A 22 -50.98 -19.60 32.21
N LEU A 23 -49.89 -20.38 32.26
CA LEU A 23 -49.01 -20.41 33.43
C LEU A 23 -48.14 -19.17 33.59
N GLY A 24 -47.73 -18.49 32.51
CA GLY A 24 -46.90 -17.28 32.56
C GLY A 24 -45.69 -17.42 33.51
N ASN A 25 -45.65 -16.60 34.57
CA ASN A 25 -44.58 -16.62 35.58
C ASN A 25 -44.53 -17.90 36.43
N SER A 26 -45.63 -18.63 36.55
CA SER A 26 -45.70 -19.88 37.32
C SER A 26 -44.85 -21.00 36.70
N TRP A 27 -44.44 -20.86 35.43
CA TRP A 27 -43.47 -21.75 34.81
C TRP A 27 -42.14 -21.82 35.57
N HIS A 28 -41.72 -20.72 36.22
CA HIS A 28 -40.48 -20.69 36.99
C HIS A 28 -40.47 -21.74 38.11
N GLU A 29 -41.50 -21.73 38.95
CA GLU A 29 -41.61 -22.64 40.09
C GLU A 29 -41.76 -24.09 39.66
N ILE A 30 -42.52 -24.33 38.58
CA ILE A 30 -42.72 -25.67 38.00
C ILE A 30 -41.40 -26.23 37.47
N LEU A 31 -40.67 -25.46 36.65
CA LEU A 31 -39.40 -25.89 36.05
C LEU A 31 -38.30 -26.05 37.11
N ARG A 32 -38.26 -25.16 38.11
CA ARG A 32 -37.37 -25.31 39.26
C ARG A 32 -37.68 -26.57 40.05
N CYS A 33 -38.96 -26.90 40.25
CA CYS A 33 -39.37 -28.13 40.91
C CYS A 33 -38.95 -29.38 40.12
N ILE A 34 -39.08 -29.35 38.79
CA ILE A 34 -38.61 -30.43 37.90
C ILE A 34 -37.09 -30.60 37.98
N SER A 35 -36.34 -29.49 37.96
CA SER A 35 -34.87 -29.50 38.12
C SER A 35 -34.41 -30.11 39.46
N GLN A 36 -35.12 -29.79 40.55
CA GLN A 36 -34.82 -30.34 41.88
C GLN A 36 -35.24 -31.81 42.02
N LEU A 37 -36.32 -32.20 41.33
CA LEU A 37 -36.72 -33.60 41.24
C LEU A 37 -35.62 -34.44 40.56
N GLU A 38 -35.08 -33.95 39.43
CA GLU A 38 -33.98 -34.61 38.74
C GLU A 38 -32.74 -34.73 39.63
N LEU A 39 -32.40 -33.67 40.39
CA LEU A 39 -31.30 -33.71 41.36
C LEU A 39 -31.49 -34.83 42.38
N ALA A 40 -32.71 -34.95 42.92
CA ALA A 40 -33.03 -35.95 43.91
C ALA A 40 -32.93 -37.37 43.33
N GLN A 41 -33.38 -37.59 42.08
CA GLN A 41 -33.25 -38.87 41.37
C GLN A 41 -31.78 -39.25 41.13
N LEU A 42 -30.94 -38.28 40.74
CA LEU A 42 -29.52 -38.50 40.48
C LEU A 42 -28.76 -38.86 41.75
N ILE A 43 -29.10 -38.21 42.88
CA ILE A 43 -28.54 -38.56 44.21
C ILE A 43 -29.00 -39.95 44.66
N GLY A 44 -30.27 -40.32 44.45
CA GLY A 44 -30.81 -41.61 44.90
C GLY A 44 -30.40 -42.82 44.06
N THR A 45 -29.93 -42.62 42.83
CA THR A 45 -29.38 -43.69 41.98
C THR A 45 -27.87 -43.92 42.18
N GLY A 46 -27.20 -43.07 42.98
CA GLY A 46 -25.77 -43.23 43.33
C GLY A 46 -24.79 -42.91 42.20
N VAL A 47 -25.26 -42.38 41.06
CA VAL A 47 -24.42 -42.02 39.92
C VAL A 47 -23.72 -40.68 40.21
N LYS A 48 -22.39 -40.70 40.40
CA LYS A 48 -21.61 -39.45 40.50
C LYS A 48 -21.63 -38.72 39.15
N THR A 49 -21.89 -37.42 39.17
CA THR A 49 -22.00 -36.48 38.03
C THR A 49 -20.84 -36.47 37.03
N ARG A 50 -19.71 -37.14 37.33
CA ARG A 50 -18.50 -37.15 36.48
C ARG A 50 -18.60 -37.98 35.19
N TYR A 51 -19.62 -38.82 35.02
CA TYR A 51 -19.67 -39.79 33.91
C TYR A 51 -20.69 -39.49 32.80
N ILE A 52 -21.30 -38.30 32.77
CA ILE A 52 -22.24 -37.88 31.69
C ILE A 52 -21.61 -36.84 30.76
N SER A 53 -20.27 -36.78 30.69
CA SER A 53 -19.53 -35.98 29.72
C SER A 53 -18.64 -36.90 28.89
N GLY A 54 -19.16 -37.37 27.75
CA GLY A 54 -18.37 -38.06 26.76
C GLY A 54 -17.50 -37.06 25.98
N VAL A 55 -16.32 -36.71 26.51
CA VAL A 55 -15.15 -36.29 25.70
C VAL A 55 -13.87 -36.67 26.44
N VAL A 56 -13.03 -37.43 25.73
CA VAL A 56 -11.69 -37.90 26.06
C VAL A 56 -10.76 -36.74 26.44
N ARG A 57 -10.09 -36.87 27.59
CA ARG A 57 -8.79 -36.22 27.83
C ARG A 57 -7.73 -37.09 27.15
N ASP A 58 -6.85 -36.49 26.37
CA ASP A 58 -5.53 -37.07 26.17
C ASP A 58 -4.44 -36.01 26.26
N ARG A 59 -3.34 -36.38 26.91
CA ARG A 59 -2.10 -35.61 26.95
C ARG A 59 -0.97 -36.50 26.44
N GLU A 60 -0.51 -36.11 25.25
CA GLU A 60 0.81 -36.36 24.63
C GLU A 60 1.12 -37.75 24.01
N SER A 61 1.24 -37.71 22.68
CA SER A 61 2.29 -38.33 21.83
C SER A 61 2.08 -39.76 21.29
N GLY A 62 1.71 -39.84 19.99
CA GLY A 62 1.93 -41.05 19.18
C GLY A 62 1.02 -41.17 17.95
N ILE A 63 1.58 -40.96 16.76
CA ILE A 63 0.92 -41.02 15.45
C ILE A 63 0.50 -42.47 15.09
N LYS A 64 -0.76 -42.68 14.67
CA LYS A 64 -1.20 -43.37 13.41
C LYS A 64 -2.66 -43.88 13.46
N GLY A 65 -3.43 -43.56 12.42
CA GLY A 65 -4.43 -44.43 11.78
C GLY A 65 -5.84 -44.50 12.37
N PHE A 66 -6.83 -44.01 11.62
CA PHE A 66 -8.26 -44.30 11.82
C PHE A 66 -8.55 -45.82 11.76
N PRO A 67 -9.65 -46.27 12.40
CA PRO A 67 -10.72 -46.82 11.58
C PRO A 67 -12.15 -46.38 11.96
N THR A 68 -13.01 -46.54 10.97
CA THR A 68 -14.46 -46.32 10.89
C THR A 68 -15.30 -47.38 11.62
N GLY A 69 -16.37 -46.91 12.28
CA GLY A 69 -17.70 -47.56 12.35
C GLY A 69 -17.88 -48.85 13.17
N GLY A 70 -18.84 -48.84 14.10
CA GLY A 70 -19.42 -50.06 14.67
C GLY A 70 -19.81 -49.94 16.14
N GLU A 71 -21.12 -50.02 16.40
CA GLU A 71 -21.73 -50.21 17.71
C GLU A 71 -21.27 -51.53 18.34
N GLU A 72 -20.87 -51.52 19.63
CA GLU A 72 -21.16 -52.59 20.61
C GLU A 72 -20.56 -52.23 21.99
N PHE A 73 -21.39 -52.36 23.01
CA PHE A 73 -21.12 -52.01 24.41
C PHE A 73 -20.94 -53.32 25.19
N MET A 74 -19.73 -53.62 25.70
CA MET A 74 -19.47 -54.77 26.58
C MET A 74 -18.22 -54.49 27.48
N PRO A 75 -18.04 -55.20 28.62
CA PRO A 75 -17.89 -54.62 29.96
C PRO A 75 -16.54 -54.98 30.64
N LEU A 76 -16.43 -54.73 31.95
CA LEU A 76 -15.41 -55.13 32.97
C LEU A 76 -14.63 -53.91 33.53
N GLY A 77 -14.34 -53.76 34.82
CA GLY A 77 -14.54 -54.57 36.03
C GLY A 77 -13.69 -53.96 37.16
N LEU A 78 -14.19 -54.00 38.41
CA LEU A 78 -13.56 -53.83 39.76
C LEU A 78 -12.37 -52.83 39.96
N GLY A 79 -12.25 -52.06 41.04
CA GLY A 79 -12.91 -52.03 42.35
C GLY A 79 -12.13 -51.13 43.32
N ASN A 80 -12.81 -50.74 44.41
CA ASN A 80 -12.34 -50.15 45.67
C ASN A 80 -11.45 -48.88 45.66
N LEU A 81 -11.92 -47.83 46.35
CA LEU A 81 -11.28 -47.30 47.58
C LEU A 81 -12.05 -46.08 48.16
N VAL A 82 -12.30 -46.16 49.47
CA VAL A 82 -12.59 -45.11 50.47
C VAL A 82 -14.02 -44.56 50.65
N GLY A 83 -14.60 -44.91 51.82
CA GLY A 83 -15.22 -43.97 52.78
C GLY A 83 -16.71 -43.70 52.64
N GLY A 84 -17.55 -44.53 53.26
CA GLY A 84 -19.01 -44.40 53.22
C GLY A 84 -19.61 -43.37 54.20
N PRO A 85 -20.85 -42.90 53.95
CA PRO A 85 -21.78 -42.50 54.98
C PRO A 85 -22.74 -43.65 55.35
N ASP A 86 -23.40 -43.52 56.49
CA ASP A 86 -24.22 -44.54 57.15
C ASP A 86 -25.25 -45.26 56.24
N ARG A 87 -25.10 -46.58 56.14
CA ARG A 87 -25.84 -47.49 55.25
C ARG A 87 -27.37 -47.50 55.48
N LYS A 88 -27.84 -47.07 56.66
CA LYS A 88 -29.28 -46.98 57.01
C LYS A 88 -29.93 -45.66 56.59
N GLN A 89 -29.18 -44.55 56.59
CA GLN A 89 -29.69 -43.25 56.17
C GLN A 89 -29.76 -43.15 54.64
N MET A 90 -28.77 -43.75 53.94
CA MET A 90 -28.82 -43.92 52.49
C MET A 90 -29.98 -44.82 52.05
N ALA A 91 -30.27 -45.92 52.78
CA ALA A 91 -31.38 -46.82 52.43
C ALA A 91 -32.76 -46.14 52.52
N HIS A 92 -33.02 -45.34 53.56
CA HIS A 92 -34.30 -44.63 53.72
C HIS A 92 -34.46 -43.46 52.73
N ILE A 93 -33.34 -42.83 52.32
CA ILE A 93 -33.33 -41.84 51.23
C ILE A 93 -33.60 -42.56 49.91
N GLN A 94 -32.97 -43.71 49.66
CA GLN A 94 -33.10 -44.48 48.43
C GLN A 94 -34.49 -45.10 48.25
N GLU A 95 -35.14 -45.54 49.33
CA GLU A 95 -36.54 -46.01 49.33
C GLU A 95 -37.53 -44.87 49.03
N SER A 96 -37.35 -43.69 49.65
CA SER A 96 -38.18 -42.51 49.37
C SER A 96 -37.90 -41.86 47.99
N VAL A 97 -36.73 -42.10 47.42
CA VAL A 97 -36.35 -41.62 46.08
C VAL A 97 -36.85 -42.60 45.00
N GLY A 98 -36.94 -43.90 45.31
CA GLY A 98 -37.47 -44.96 44.44
C GLY A 98 -38.83 -44.63 43.82
N GLU A 99 -39.75 -44.06 44.62
CA GLU A 99 -41.08 -43.63 44.15
C GLU A 99 -41.02 -42.39 43.23
N THR A 100 -40.08 -41.49 43.44
CA THR A 100 -39.84 -40.35 42.54
C THR A 100 -39.07 -40.71 41.28
N SER A 101 -38.30 -41.80 41.27
CA SER A 101 -37.71 -42.41 40.08
C SER A 101 -38.67 -43.33 39.32
N SER A 102 -39.95 -43.39 39.71
CA SER A 102 -40.97 -44.14 38.98
C SER A 102 -40.98 -43.73 37.51
N GLN A 103 -40.93 -44.71 36.60
CA GLN A 103 -40.97 -44.51 35.16
C GLN A 103 -42.14 -43.60 34.73
N SER A 104 -43.26 -43.66 35.44
CA SER A 104 -44.43 -42.80 35.21
C SER A 104 -44.14 -41.30 35.41
N VAL A 105 -43.36 -40.92 36.43
CA VAL A 105 -43.01 -39.52 36.72
C VAL A 105 -41.97 -39.02 35.71
N VAL A 106 -40.97 -39.84 35.37
CA VAL A 106 -39.97 -39.50 34.34
C VAL A 106 -40.63 -39.25 32.99
N VAL A 107 -41.55 -40.14 32.57
CA VAL A 107 -42.33 -39.97 31.34
C VAL A 107 -43.22 -38.73 31.41
N ALA A 108 -43.82 -38.42 32.57
CA ALA A 108 -44.66 -37.25 32.72
C ALA A 108 -43.86 -35.94 32.62
N VAL A 109 -42.64 -35.90 33.16
CA VAL A 109 -41.70 -34.77 32.99
C VAL A 109 -41.30 -34.62 31.52
N ASP A 110 -40.94 -35.71 30.85
CA ASP A 110 -40.55 -35.68 29.43
C ASP A 110 -41.70 -35.21 28.52
N ARG A 111 -42.94 -35.55 28.87
CA ARG A 111 -44.17 -35.05 28.22
C ARG A 111 -44.35 -33.53 28.31
N ILE A 112 -43.78 -32.86 29.32
CA ILE A 112 -43.80 -31.39 29.39
C ILE A 112 -42.88 -30.82 28.30
N PHE A 113 -41.65 -31.34 28.22
CA PHE A 113 -40.64 -30.85 27.27
C PHE A 113 -41.00 -31.16 25.82
N THR A 114 -41.43 -32.39 25.53
CA THR A 114 -41.95 -32.76 24.19
C THR A 114 -43.26 -32.04 23.86
N GLY A 115 -44.10 -31.81 24.87
CA GLY A 115 -45.34 -31.05 24.77
C GLY A 115 -45.16 -29.54 24.51
N SER A 116 -43.94 -29.02 24.60
CA SER A 116 -43.62 -27.61 24.31
C SER A 116 -44.05 -27.18 22.91
N THR A 117 -44.13 -28.10 21.95
CA THR A 117 -44.62 -27.87 20.57
C THR A 117 -46.10 -27.47 20.51
N ARG A 118 -46.89 -27.77 21.55
CA ARG A 118 -48.32 -27.47 21.63
C ARG A 118 -48.63 -26.13 22.31
N LEU A 119 -47.62 -25.50 22.92
CA LEU A 119 -47.77 -24.17 23.51
C LEU A 119 -47.99 -23.12 22.43
N ASP A 120 -48.77 -22.08 22.72
CA ASP A 120 -48.92 -20.95 21.81
C ASP A 120 -47.64 -20.10 21.74
N GLY A 121 -47.62 -19.11 20.83
CA GLY A 121 -46.44 -18.29 20.56
C GLY A 121 -45.98 -17.39 21.71
N ASN A 122 -46.84 -17.06 22.68
CA ASN A 122 -46.46 -16.27 23.86
C ASN A 122 -46.03 -17.19 25.00
N ALA A 123 -46.81 -18.24 25.28
CA ALA A 123 -46.56 -19.20 26.33
C ALA A 123 -45.22 -19.93 26.16
N ILE A 124 -44.84 -20.30 24.93
CA ILE A 124 -43.54 -20.93 24.66
C ILE A 124 -42.36 -20.00 24.97
N VAL A 125 -42.51 -18.69 24.74
CA VAL A 125 -41.44 -17.71 25.02
C VAL A 125 -41.24 -17.58 26.52
N ASP A 126 -42.32 -17.52 27.30
CA ASP A 126 -42.25 -17.48 28.76
C ASP A 126 -41.69 -18.79 29.33
N PHE A 127 -42.13 -19.94 28.81
CA PHE A 127 -41.60 -21.26 29.17
C PHE A 127 -40.09 -21.34 28.97
N VAL A 128 -39.59 -20.95 27.79
CA VAL A 128 -38.17 -20.97 27.46
C VAL A 128 -37.39 -19.95 28.31
N ARG A 129 -37.94 -18.76 28.57
CA ARG A 129 -37.30 -17.75 29.44
C ARG A 129 -37.05 -18.29 30.84
N TRP A 130 -38.07 -18.93 31.43
CA TRP A 130 -37.93 -19.50 32.76
C TRP A 130 -37.05 -20.75 32.78
N LEU A 131 -37.04 -21.55 31.73
CA LEU A 131 -36.11 -22.68 31.61
C LEU A 131 -34.65 -22.20 31.53
N CYS A 132 -34.37 -21.14 30.76
CA CYS A 132 -33.04 -20.52 30.72
C CYS A 132 -32.63 -19.98 32.09
N ALA A 133 -33.54 -19.36 32.85
CA ALA A 133 -33.27 -18.90 34.21
C ALA A 133 -32.90 -20.07 35.15
N VAL A 134 -33.69 -21.15 35.15
CA VAL A 134 -33.40 -22.36 35.95
C VAL A 134 -32.07 -22.99 35.52
N SER A 135 -31.76 -23.01 34.22
CA SER A 135 -30.47 -23.47 33.72
C SER A 135 -29.30 -22.61 34.23
N MET A 136 -29.46 -21.29 34.33
CA MET A 136 -28.41 -20.43 34.90
C MET A 136 -28.18 -20.73 36.38
N ASP A 137 -29.25 -20.94 37.16
CA ASP A 137 -29.15 -21.32 38.57
C ASP A 137 -28.44 -22.68 38.76
N GLU A 138 -28.71 -23.65 37.88
CA GLU A 138 -28.03 -24.95 37.88
C GLU A 138 -26.53 -24.85 37.59
N LEU A 139 -26.15 -23.95 36.70
CA LEU A 139 -24.78 -23.74 36.24
C LEU A 139 -23.97 -22.83 37.17
N ALA A 140 -24.64 -22.06 38.04
CA ALA A 140 -23.99 -21.17 39.01
C ALA A 140 -23.30 -21.92 40.16
N SER A 141 -23.57 -23.23 40.33
CA SER A 141 -22.95 -24.07 41.36
C SER A 141 -21.42 -24.20 41.16
N PRO A 142 -20.58 -23.70 42.10
CA PRO A 142 -19.13 -23.64 41.90
C PRO A 142 -18.43 -25.01 41.88
N HIS A 143 -19.01 -26.02 42.52
CA HIS A 143 -18.37 -27.32 42.73
C HIS A 143 -18.95 -28.43 41.85
N GLN A 144 -20.19 -28.30 41.40
CA GLN A 144 -20.88 -29.27 40.53
C GLN A 144 -21.94 -28.54 39.68
N PRO A 145 -21.58 -27.98 38.51
CA PRO A 145 -22.57 -27.43 37.60
C PRO A 145 -23.41 -28.57 37.01
N ARG A 146 -24.73 -28.42 37.05
CA ARG A 146 -25.67 -29.38 36.44
C ARG A 146 -26.10 -28.87 35.09
N MET A 147 -26.10 -29.76 34.09
CA MET A 147 -26.44 -29.42 32.70
C MET A 147 -27.83 -29.90 32.28
N PHE A 148 -28.66 -30.37 33.21
CA PHE A 148 -29.97 -30.95 32.89
C PHE A 148 -30.86 -29.96 32.14
N SER A 149 -31.08 -28.77 32.68
CA SER A 149 -31.92 -27.77 32.01
C SER A 149 -31.28 -27.26 30.72
N LEU A 150 -29.94 -27.22 30.65
CA LEU A 150 -29.23 -26.88 29.41
C LEU A 150 -29.47 -27.93 28.31
N GLN A 151 -29.41 -29.22 28.63
CA GLN A 151 -29.75 -30.31 27.71
C GLN A 151 -31.20 -30.19 27.23
N LYS A 152 -32.15 -29.91 28.15
CA LYS A 152 -33.55 -29.70 27.78
C LYS A 152 -33.76 -28.49 26.89
N ILE A 153 -33.01 -27.40 27.07
CA ILE A 153 -33.05 -26.24 26.16
C ILE A 153 -32.65 -26.66 24.73
N VAL A 154 -31.65 -27.54 24.58
CA VAL A 154 -31.24 -28.07 23.26
C VAL A 154 -32.37 -28.88 22.61
N GLU A 155 -32.97 -29.80 23.36
CA GLU A 155 -34.11 -30.61 22.89
C GLU A 155 -35.30 -29.73 22.47
N ILE A 156 -35.70 -28.77 23.31
CA ILE A 156 -36.80 -27.84 23.03
C ILE A 156 -36.50 -26.99 21.80
N SER A 157 -35.26 -26.53 21.63
CA SER A 157 -34.82 -25.79 20.44
C SER A 157 -35.06 -26.64 19.18
N TYR A 158 -34.70 -27.93 19.23
CA TYR A 158 -34.93 -28.86 18.13
C TYR A 158 -36.41 -29.14 17.87
N TYR A 159 -37.24 -29.31 18.90
CA TYR A 159 -38.67 -29.56 18.70
C TYR A 159 -39.43 -28.35 18.14
N ASN A 160 -39.02 -27.13 18.50
CA ASN A 160 -39.77 -25.91 18.19
C ASN A 160 -39.22 -25.13 16.98
N MET A 161 -38.11 -25.55 16.38
CA MET A 161 -37.53 -24.88 15.20
C MET A 161 -38.39 -24.95 13.92
N ASN A 162 -39.51 -25.69 13.92
CA ASN A 162 -40.48 -25.75 12.81
C ASN A 162 -41.65 -24.76 12.98
N ARG A 163 -41.65 -23.95 14.05
CA ARG A 163 -42.69 -22.93 14.28
C ARG A 163 -42.63 -21.80 13.26
N ILE A 164 -43.70 -21.02 13.22
CA ILE A 164 -43.78 -19.77 12.45
C ILE A 164 -42.57 -18.89 12.78
N ARG A 165 -41.91 -18.34 11.74
CA ARG A 165 -40.62 -17.64 11.84
C ARG A 165 -40.61 -16.51 12.87
N LEU A 166 -41.68 -15.72 12.98
CA LEU A 166 -41.81 -14.65 13.99
C LEU A 166 -41.83 -15.19 15.42
N GLN A 167 -42.51 -16.31 15.66
CA GLN A 167 -42.51 -16.96 16.98
C GLN A 167 -41.13 -17.54 17.29
N TRP A 168 -40.52 -18.23 16.30
CA TRP A 168 -39.17 -18.77 16.45
C TRP A 168 -38.13 -17.67 16.75
N SER A 169 -38.19 -16.53 16.07
CA SER A 169 -37.28 -15.41 16.31
C SER A 169 -37.34 -14.93 17.78
N ARG A 170 -38.55 -14.80 18.36
CA ARG A 170 -38.73 -14.46 19.78
C ARG A 170 -38.19 -15.54 20.73
N ILE A 171 -38.39 -16.81 20.40
CA ILE A 171 -37.84 -17.93 21.17
C ILE A 171 -36.31 -17.90 21.12
N TRP A 172 -35.75 -17.78 19.92
CA TRP A 172 -34.30 -17.79 19.69
C TRP A 172 -33.60 -16.58 20.30
N GLN A 173 -34.26 -15.43 20.38
CA GLN A 173 -33.70 -14.28 21.11
C GLN A 173 -33.34 -14.67 22.55
N VAL A 174 -34.24 -15.38 23.24
CA VAL A 174 -34.01 -15.84 24.62
C VAL A 174 -32.96 -16.95 24.68
N ILE A 175 -33.06 -17.95 23.80
CA ILE A 175 -32.16 -19.11 23.78
C ILE A 175 -30.74 -18.70 23.35
N GLY A 176 -30.62 -17.87 22.33
CA GLY A 176 -29.35 -17.33 21.85
C GLY A 176 -28.64 -16.49 22.91
N ASP A 177 -29.37 -15.64 23.63
CA ASP A 177 -28.81 -14.88 24.77
C ASP A 177 -28.35 -15.80 25.91
N HIS A 178 -29.06 -16.92 26.13
CA HIS A 178 -28.63 -17.95 27.08
C HIS A 178 -27.34 -18.63 26.61
N PHE A 179 -27.27 -19.08 25.37
CA PHE A 179 -26.06 -19.67 24.79
C PHE A 179 -24.86 -18.73 24.80
N ASN A 180 -25.06 -17.42 24.58
CA ASN A 180 -24.01 -16.41 24.72
C ASN A 180 -23.37 -16.44 26.13
N LYS A 181 -24.20 -16.53 27.18
CA LYS A 181 -23.74 -16.60 28.57
C LYS A 181 -23.06 -17.93 28.89
N VAL A 182 -23.69 -19.04 28.49
CA VAL A 182 -23.20 -20.39 28.82
C VAL A 182 -21.93 -20.74 28.03
N GLY A 183 -21.81 -20.33 26.76
CA GLY A 183 -20.61 -20.50 25.95
C GLY A 183 -19.41 -19.70 26.45
N CYS A 184 -19.63 -18.70 27.30
CA CYS A 184 -18.59 -17.93 28.00
C CYS A 184 -18.45 -18.33 29.48
N ASN A 185 -19.00 -19.47 29.90
CA ASN A 185 -18.90 -19.93 31.28
C ASN A 185 -17.43 -20.23 31.66
N PRO A 186 -16.99 -19.91 32.90
CA PRO A 186 -15.66 -20.26 33.38
C PRO A 186 -15.36 -21.77 33.35
N ASN A 187 -16.39 -22.61 33.49
CA ASN A 187 -16.24 -24.05 33.35
C ASN A 187 -16.17 -24.43 31.86
N LYS A 188 -15.01 -24.98 31.47
CA LYS A 188 -14.72 -25.39 30.09
C LYS A 188 -15.68 -26.45 29.57
N ASP A 189 -16.06 -27.43 30.39
CA ASP A 189 -16.94 -28.53 29.97
C ASP A 189 -18.34 -28.02 29.62
N VAL A 190 -18.86 -27.09 30.42
CA VAL A 190 -20.16 -26.43 30.17
C VAL A 190 -20.10 -25.61 28.88
N ALA A 191 -19.04 -24.83 28.68
CA ALA A 191 -18.87 -24.03 27.48
C ALA A 191 -18.69 -24.89 26.22
N ILE A 192 -17.91 -25.98 26.30
CA ILE A 192 -17.74 -26.96 25.21
C ILE A 192 -19.07 -27.60 24.85
N PHE A 193 -19.83 -28.06 25.84
CA PHE A 193 -21.16 -28.63 25.62
C PHE A 193 -22.10 -27.62 24.94
N ALA A 194 -22.09 -26.36 25.36
CA ALA A 194 -22.91 -25.31 24.77
C ALA A 194 -22.52 -25.01 23.31
N VAL A 195 -21.22 -24.92 23.01
CA VAL A 195 -20.72 -24.68 21.64
C VAL A 195 -21.04 -25.87 20.73
N ASP A 196 -20.87 -27.11 21.18
CA ASP A 196 -21.24 -28.28 20.39
C ASP A 196 -22.76 -28.38 20.19
N SER A 197 -23.54 -28.08 21.21
CA SER A 197 -25.00 -28.02 21.10
C SER A 197 -25.46 -26.98 20.08
N LEU A 198 -24.86 -25.79 20.10
CA LEU A 198 -25.09 -24.76 19.07
C LEU A 198 -24.76 -25.29 17.67
N ARG A 199 -23.65 -26.02 17.51
CA ARG A 199 -23.26 -26.62 16.22
C ARG A 199 -24.30 -27.62 15.73
N GLN A 200 -24.73 -28.54 16.58
CA GLN A 200 -25.73 -29.55 16.22
C GLN A 200 -27.05 -28.90 15.77
N LEU A 201 -27.53 -27.92 16.53
CA LEU A 201 -28.74 -27.16 16.19
C LEU A 201 -28.56 -26.36 14.89
N SER A 202 -27.38 -25.76 14.68
CA SER A 202 -27.07 -24.98 13.49
C SER A 202 -27.05 -25.85 12.23
N MET A 203 -26.45 -27.04 12.28
CA MET A 203 -26.44 -28.00 11.16
C MET A 203 -27.88 -28.33 10.74
N LYS A 204 -28.76 -28.63 11.72
CA LYS A 204 -30.18 -28.91 11.45
C LYS A 204 -30.99 -27.70 11.01
N PHE A 205 -30.61 -26.50 11.46
CA PHE A 205 -31.27 -25.28 11.03
C PHE A 205 -30.90 -24.91 9.58
N LEU A 206 -29.63 -25.08 9.21
CA LEU A 206 -29.12 -24.82 7.86
C LEU A 206 -29.72 -25.76 6.81
N GLU A 207 -29.95 -27.04 7.15
CA GLU A 207 -30.63 -28.02 6.27
C GLU A 207 -32.00 -27.52 5.75
N LYS A 208 -32.67 -26.61 6.47
CA LYS A 208 -33.99 -26.08 6.08
C LYS A 208 -33.94 -25.01 5.00
N GLY A 209 -32.75 -24.47 4.71
CA GLY A 209 -32.57 -23.36 3.80
C GLY A 209 -33.13 -22.02 4.32
N GLU A 210 -32.82 -20.97 3.57
CA GLU A 210 -33.27 -19.60 3.84
C GLU A 210 -33.99 -19.05 2.61
N LEU A 211 -35.15 -18.42 2.84
CA LEU A 211 -35.91 -17.74 1.79
C LEU A 211 -35.20 -16.44 1.39
N ALA A 212 -35.35 -16.03 0.14
CA ALA A 212 -34.85 -14.74 -0.34
C ALA A 212 -35.39 -13.59 0.53
N ASN A 213 -34.54 -12.61 0.83
CA ASN A 213 -34.81 -11.39 1.62
C ASN A 213 -35.03 -11.58 3.13
N PHE A 214 -34.93 -12.81 3.65
CA PHE A 214 -34.90 -13.06 5.08
C PHE A 214 -33.49 -13.39 5.55
N ARG A 215 -33.10 -12.90 6.74
CA ARG A 215 -31.74 -13.03 7.30
C ARG A 215 -31.71 -13.81 8.62
N PHE A 216 -32.44 -14.92 8.68
CA PHE A 216 -32.58 -15.74 9.88
C PHE A 216 -31.32 -16.53 10.24
N GLN A 217 -30.56 -16.99 9.26
CA GLN A 217 -29.30 -17.69 9.51
C GLN A 217 -28.30 -16.77 10.22
N LYS A 218 -28.28 -15.49 9.84
CA LYS A 218 -27.44 -14.47 10.49
C LYS A 218 -27.69 -14.38 11.99
N ASP A 219 -28.95 -14.26 12.41
CA ASP A 219 -29.31 -14.18 13.82
C ASP A 219 -29.07 -15.50 14.55
N PHE A 220 -29.26 -16.63 13.86
CA PHE A 220 -29.01 -17.96 14.41
C PHE A 220 -27.53 -18.20 14.73
N LEU A 221 -26.63 -17.82 13.83
CA LEU A 221 -25.19 -18.08 13.97
C LEU A 221 -24.45 -17.02 14.79
N ARG A 222 -25.09 -15.89 15.11
CA ARG A 222 -24.53 -14.81 15.92
C ARG A 222 -23.88 -15.26 17.26
N PRO A 223 -24.39 -16.28 17.98
CA PRO A 223 -23.74 -16.75 19.19
C PRO A 223 -22.30 -17.24 19.01
N PHE A 224 -21.94 -17.84 17.87
CA PHE A 224 -20.54 -18.24 17.61
C PHE A 224 -19.60 -17.05 17.57
N GLU A 225 -20.03 -15.95 16.92
CA GLU A 225 -19.29 -14.69 16.87
C GLU A 225 -19.10 -14.11 18.28
N HIS A 226 -20.17 -14.11 19.09
CA HIS A 226 -20.12 -13.63 20.47
C HIS A 226 -19.13 -14.43 21.33
N ILE A 227 -19.22 -15.76 21.28
CA ILE A 227 -18.39 -16.67 22.08
C ILE A 227 -16.93 -16.54 21.65
N MET A 228 -16.64 -16.52 20.35
CA MET A 228 -15.27 -16.35 19.83
C MET A 228 -14.64 -15.05 20.32
N LYS A 229 -15.39 -13.94 20.32
CA LYS A 229 -14.91 -12.62 20.73
C LYS A 229 -14.73 -12.47 22.24
N LYS A 230 -15.59 -13.09 23.05
CA LYS A 230 -15.62 -12.90 24.51
C LYS A 230 -14.81 -13.95 25.28
N ASN A 231 -14.56 -15.12 24.69
CA ASN A 231 -13.91 -16.21 25.39
C ASN A 231 -12.37 -16.17 25.26
N ARG A 232 -11.67 -16.18 26.39
CA ARG A 232 -10.19 -16.14 26.44
C ARG A 232 -9.53 -17.52 26.39
N SER A 233 -10.28 -18.61 26.53
CA SER A 233 -9.73 -19.97 26.53
C SER A 233 -9.44 -20.45 25.10
N PRO A 234 -8.17 -20.74 24.73
CA PRO A 234 -7.82 -21.26 23.41
C PRO A 234 -8.62 -22.50 23.02
N THR A 235 -8.84 -23.41 23.97
CA THR A 235 -9.62 -24.65 23.74
C THR A 235 -11.05 -24.37 23.28
N ILE A 236 -11.71 -23.33 23.80
CA ILE A 236 -13.10 -23.02 23.44
C ILE A 236 -13.13 -22.31 22.09
N ARG A 237 -12.16 -21.42 21.83
CA ARG A 237 -12.01 -20.77 20.53
C ARG A 237 -11.73 -21.78 19.42
N ASP A 238 -10.80 -22.71 19.64
CA ASP A 238 -10.53 -23.84 18.73
C ASP A 238 -11.79 -24.67 18.48
N MET A 239 -12.57 -24.99 19.52
CA MET A 239 -13.84 -25.70 19.36
C MET A 239 -14.85 -24.91 18.51
N VAL A 240 -14.96 -23.59 18.70
CA VAL A 240 -15.81 -22.72 17.85
C VAL A 240 -15.37 -22.79 16.39
N ILE A 241 -14.07 -22.67 16.10
CA ILE A 241 -13.54 -22.77 14.74
C ILE A 241 -13.83 -24.14 14.12
N ARG A 242 -13.59 -25.24 14.84
CA ARG A 242 -13.93 -26.60 14.39
C ARG A 242 -15.41 -26.74 14.06
N CYS A 243 -16.29 -26.20 14.91
CA CYS A 243 -17.74 -26.22 14.68
C CYS A 243 -18.09 -25.48 13.39
N VAL A 244 -17.55 -24.28 13.18
CA VAL A 244 -17.79 -23.48 11.98
C VAL A 244 -17.22 -24.13 10.73
N THR A 245 -16.01 -24.68 10.79
CA THR A 245 -15.40 -25.44 9.69
C THR A 245 -16.26 -26.63 9.29
N GLN A 246 -16.78 -27.40 10.26
CA GLN A 246 -17.67 -28.52 9.96
C GLN A 246 -18.97 -28.05 9.27
N MET A 247 -19.57 -26.94 9.73
CA MET A 247 -20.76 -26.37 9.10
C MET A 247 -20.50 -25.97 7.65
N VAL A 248 -19.37 -25.31 7.38
CA VAL A 248 -18.96 -24.95 6.01
C VAL A 248 -18.82 -26.20 5.15
N ASN A 249 -18.07 -27.21 5.61
CA ASN A 249 -17.80 -28.41 4.82
C ASN A 249 -19.06 -29.25 4.52
N SER A 250 -20.05 -29.22 5.41
CA SER A 250 -21.27 -30.04 5.25
C SER A 250 -22.45 -29.29 4.64
N GLN A 251 -22.56 -27.98 4.83
CA GLN A 251 -23.75 -27.20 4.51
C GLN A 251 -23.49 -25.99 3.59
N ALA A 252 -22.32 -25.90 2.94
CA ALA A 252 -21.93 -24.77 2.06
C ALA A 252 -23.04 -24.30 1.10
N ALA A 253 -23.76 -25.22 0.45
CA ALA A 253 -24.82 -24.91 -0.51
C ALA A 253 -26.07 -24.25 0.12
N ASN A 254 -26.31 -24.51 1.41
CA ASN A 254 -27.48 -24.03 2.15
C ASN A 254 -27.21 -22.72 2.91
N ILE A 255 -25.94 -22.32 3.05
CA ILE A 255 -25.56 -21.09 3.74
C ILE A 255 -25.82 -19.89 2.82
N ARG A 256 -26.56 -18.90 3.34
CA ARG A 256 -26.92 -17.62 2.70
C ARG A 256 -26.51 -16.46 3.63
N SER A 257 -27.42 -15.83 4.36
CA SER A 257 -27.09 -14.72 5.26
C SER A 257 -26.14 -15.10 6.41
N GLY A 258 -26.02 -16.41 6.70
CA GLY A 258 -25.09 -16.94 7.69
C GLY A 258 -23.61 -16.79 7.33
N TRP A 259 -23.26 -16.58 6.04
CA TRP A 259 -21.87 -16.37 5.61
C TRP A 259 -21.22 -15.20 6.35
N LYS A 260 -21.97 -14.14 6.63
CA LYS A 260 -21.48 -12.97 7.36
C LYS A 260 -20.93 -13.32 8.74
N ASN A 261 -21.63 -14.15 9.52
CA ASN A 261 -21.16 -14.57 10.84
C ASN A 261 -19.98 -15.54 10.75
N ILE A 262 -19.97 -16.42 9.76
CA ILE A 262 -18.87 -17.35 9.52
C ILE A 262 -17.58 -16.57 9.25
N PHE A 263 -17.60 -15.62 8.31
CA PHE A 263 -16.44 -14.76 8.05
C PHE A 263 -16.11 -13.86 9.23
N SER A 264 -17.08 -13.39 10.00
CA SER A 264 -16.80 -12.64 11.24
C SER A 264 -16.07 -13.49 12.29
N VAL A 265 -16.41 -14.77 12.42
CA VAL A 265 -15.72 -15.71 13.33
C VAL A 265 -14.29 -15.96 12.84
N PHE A 266 -14.10 -16.23 11.55
CA PHE A 266 -12.76 -16.41 10.98
C PHE A 266 -11.93 -15.12 11.01
N HIS A 267 -12.54 -13.95 10.85
CA HIS A 267 -11.87 -12.66 10.99
C HIS A 267 -11.35 -12.46 12.42
N GLN A 268 -12.14 -12.84 13.44
CA GLN A 268 -11.66 -12.82 14.82
C GLN A 268 -10.53 -13.83 15.04
N ALA A 269 -10.62 -15.02 14.44
CA ALA A 269 -9.57 -16.05 14.47
C ALA A 269 -8.28 -15.61 13.78
N ALA A 270 -8.38 -14.82 12.71
CA ALA A 270 -7.23 -14.33 11.94
C ALA A 270 -6.29 -13.46 12.78
N SER A 271 -6.83 -12.78 13.79
CA SER A 271 -6.07 -11.96 14.74
C SER A 271 -5.54 -12.73 15.97
N ASP A 272 -5.76 -14.05 16.05
CA ASP A 272 -5.32 -14.89 17.18
C ASP A 272 -3.79 -15.17 17.10
N HIS A 273 -3.23 -15.58 18.23
CA HIS A 273 -1.80 -15.93 18.36
C HIS A 273 -1.56 -17.44 18.35
N GLU A 274 -2.61 -18.23 18.54
CA GLU A 274 -2.53 -19.69 18.56
C GLU A 274 -2.54 -20.25 17.14
N GLU A 275 -1.41 -20.83 16.71
CA GLU A 275 -1.21 -21.39 15.37
C GLU A 275 -2.34 -22.35 14.93
N PRO A 276 -2.82 -23.32 15.76
CA PRO A 276 -3.85 -24.25 15.32
C PRO A 276 -5.20 -23.58 14.99
N ILE A 277 -5.51 -22.47 15.67
CA ILE A 277 -6.75 -21.71 15.46
C ILE A 277 -6.66 -20.93 14.16
N VAL A 278 -5.54 -20.23 13.96
CA VAL A 278 -5.28 -19.42 12.75
C VAL A 278 -5.20 -20.33 11.53
N GLU A 279 -4.46 -21.43 11.62
CA GLU A 279 -4.27 -22.38 10.52
C GLU A 279 -5.59 -23.00 10.08
N LEU A 280 -6.40 -23.53 11.01
CA LEU A 280 -7.69 -24.14 10.68
C LEU A 280 -8.65 -23.13 10.05
N ALA A 281 -8.73 -21.92 10.61
CA ALA A 281 -9.57 -20.85 10.08
C ALA A 281 -9.11 -20.42 8.68
N PHE A 282 -7.79 -20.31 8.47
CA PHE A 282 -7.21 -19.95 7.18
C PHE A 282 -7.43 -21.03 6.11
N GLN A 283 -7.14 -22.29 6.42
CA GLN A 283 -7.40 -23.42 5.51
C GLN A 283 -8.87 -23.49 5.10
N THR A 284 -9.78 -23.29 6.05
CA THR A 284 -11.22 -23.26 5.77
C THR A 284 -11.60 -22.07 4.89
N THR A 285 -11.05 -20.88 5.17
CA THR A 285 -11.27 -19.68 4.34
C THR A 285 -10.73 -19.88 2.92
N GLY A 286 -9.56 -20.50 2.77
CA GLY A 286 -8.99 -20.89 1.49
C GLY A 286 -9.86 -21.88 0.73
N HIS A 287 -10.42 -22.89 1.42
CA HIS A 287 -11.37 -23.83 0.82
C HIS A 287 -12.63 -23.12 0.32
N ILE A 288 -13.17 -22.17 1.10
CA ILE A 288 -14.35 -21.38 0.70
C ILE A 288 -14.05 -20.58 -0.57
N VAL A 289 -12.92 -19.86 -0.60
CA VAL A 289 -12.54 -19.02 -1.74
C VAL A 289 -12.24 -19.86 -2.98
N MET A 290 -11.56 -21.01 -2.85
CA MET A 290 -11.16 -21.81 -4.00
C MET A 290 -12.25 -22.73 -4.53
N ASN A 291 -13.07 -23.31 -3.66
CA ASN A 291 -14.04 -24.34 -4.05
C ASN A 291 -15.48 -23.84 -3.93
N THR A 292 -15.85 -23.27 -2.79
CA THR A 292 -17.24 -22.85 -2.54
C THR A 292 -17.65 -21.68 -3.41
N PHE A 293 -16.82 -20.64 -3.57
CA PHE A 293 -17.12 -19.52 -4.46
C PHE A 293 -17.16 -19.97 -5.92
N GLN A 294 -16.33 -20.93 -6.32
CA GLN A 294 -16.40 -21.50 -7.67
C GLN A 294 -17.78 -22.12 -7.94
N GLN A 295 -18.36 -22.85 -6.99
CA GLN A 295 -19.63 -23.56 -7.18
C GLN A 295 -20.89 -22.75 -6.82
N HIS A 296 -20.81 -21.87 -5.81
CA HIS A 296 -21.97 -21.24 -5.17
C HIS A 296 -21.80 -19.73 -4.97
N PHE A 297 -21.13 -19.03 -5.88
CA PHE A 297 -20.85 -17.59 -5.74
C PHE A 297 -22.09 -16.74 -5.41
N ALA A 298 -23.22 -16.98 -6.10
CA ALA A 298 -24.45 -16.22 -5.91
C ALA A 298 -25.00 -16.29 -4.46
N ALA A 299 -24.71 -17.36 -3.72
CA ALA A 299 -25.10 -17.52 -2.32
C ALA A 299 -24.27 -16.64 -1.37
N ALA A 300 -23.07 -16.26 -1.78
CA ALA A 300 -22.07 -15.58 -0.96
C ALA A 300 -21.83 -14.12 -1.37
N ILE A 301 -22.51 -13.60 -2.41
CA ILE A 301 -22.34 -12.22 -2.90
C ILE A 301 -22.48 -11.19 -1.76
N ASP A 302 -23.51 -11.33 -0.93
CA ASP A 302 -23.77 -10.42 0.20
C ASP A 302 -22.68 -10.43 1.28
N SER A 303 -21.82 -11.46 1.31
CA SER A 303 -20.72 -11.62 2.26
C SER A 303 -19.35 -11.64 1.58
N PHE A 304 -19.27 -11.30 0.29
CA PHE A 304 -18.00 -11.27 -0.44
C PHE A 304 -17.03 -10.25 0.16
N GLN A 305 -17.53 -9.05 0.51
CA GLN A 305 -16.74 -8.05 1.22
C GLN A 305 -16.25 -8.56 2.58
N ASP A 306 -17.09 -9.27 3.33
CA ASP A 306 -16.71 -9.86 4.62
C ASP A 306 -15.59 -10.91 4.43
N ALA A 307 -15.62 -11.68 3.33
CA ALA A 307 -14.58 -12.65 2.98
C ALA A 307 -13.23 -11.98 2.65
N VAL A 308 -13.24 -10.94 1.82
CA VAL A 308 -12.01 -10.19 1.46
C VAL A 308 -11.43 -9.51 2.70
N LYS A 309 -12.28 -8.91 3.54
CA LYS A 309 -11.86 -8.31 4.81
C LYS A 309 -11.30 -9.35 5.79
N CYS A 310 -11.87 -10.54 5.83
CA CYS A 310 -11.34 -11.66 6.60
C CYS A 310 -9.93 -12.05 6.12
N LEU A 311 -9.73 -12.17 4.80
CA LEU A 311 -8.41 -12.43 4.22
C LEU A 311 -7.42 -11.31 4.56
N SER A 312 -7.82 -10.05 4.47
CA SER A 312 -6.96 -8.92 4.83
C SER A 312 -6.49 -8.96 6.28
N GLU A 313 -7.33 -9.46 7.20
CA GLU A 313 -6.92 -9.62 8.60
C GLU A 313 -5.87 -10.73 8.76
N PHE A 314 -5.98 -11.84 8.02
CA PHE A 314 -4.92 -12.85 7.96
C PHE A 314 -3.61 -12.27 7.42
N VAL A 315 -3.67 -11.39 6.41
CA VAL A 315 -2.50 -10.67 5.87
C VAL A 315 -1.86 -9.74 6.89
N CYS A 316 -2.66 -9.13 7.77
CA CYS A 316 -2.17 -8.20 8.78
C CYS A 316 -1.59 -8.90 10.02
N ASN A 317 -1.73 -10.22 10.15
CA ASN A 317 -1.20 -10.95 11.30
C ASN A 317 0.32 -11.19 11.15
N ALA A 318 1.10 -10.33 11.80
CA ALA A 318 2.56 -10.36 11.76
C ALA A 318 3.20 -11.63 12.38
N ALA A 319 2.44 -12.46 13.10
CA ALA A 319 2.94 -13.71 13.65
C ALA A 319 3.09 -14.83 12.59
N PHE A 320 2.33 -14.75 11.48
CA PHE A 320 2.26 -15.81 10.47
C PHE A 320 2.51 -15.24 9.06
N PRO A 321 3.77 -14.96 8.68
CA PRO A 321 4.10 -14.34 7.39
C PRO A 321 3.76 -15.23 6.18
N ASP A 322 3.89 -16.55 6.29
CA ASP A 322 3.53 -17.48 5.19
C ASP A 322 2.02 -17.45 4.91
N THR A 323 1.21 -17.47 5.98
CA THR A 323 -0.23 -17.27 5.89
C THR A 323 -0.57 -15.92 5.26
N SER A 324 0.19 -14.87 5.59
CA SER A 324 -0.02 -13.54 5.02
C SER A 324 0.19 -13.51 3.50
N MET A 325 1.26 -14.15 3.00
CA MET A 325 1.54 -14.23 1.57
C MET A 325 0.47 -15.03 0.81
N GLU A 326 0.04 -16.15 1.38
CA GLU A 326 -0.99 -17.00 0.79
C GLU A 326 -2.37 -16.33 0.83
N ALA A 327 -2.68 -15.56 1.87
CA ALA A 327 -3.89 -14.76 1.95
C ALA A 327 -3.93 -13.67 0.86
N ILE A 328 -2.80 -13.00 0.57
CA ILE A 328 -2.71 -12.06 -0.57
C ILE A 328 -3.00 -12.80 -1.90
N ARG A 329 -2.49 -14.02 -2.06
CA ARG A 329 -2.77 -14.84 -3.25
C ARG A 329 -4.26 -15.17 -3.38
N LEU A 330 -4.96 -15.45 -2.27
CA LEU A 330 -6.41 -15.67 -2.25
C LEU A 330 -7.18 -14.38 -2.58
N ILE A 331 -6.76 -13.21 -2.08
CA ILE A 331 -7.36 -11.91 -2.46
C ILE A 331 -7.22 -11.68 -3.97
N ARG A 332 -6.05 -11.99 -4.57
CA ARG A 332 -5.87 -11.96 -6.03
C ARG A 332 -6.84 -12.92 -6.74
N HIS A 333 -7.08 -14.10 -6.17
CA HIS A 333 -8.04 -15.04 -6.73
C HIS A 333 -9.48 -14.53 -6.66
N CYS A 334 -9.86 -13.77 -5.64
CA CYS A 334 -11.17 -13.12 -5.55
C CYS A 334 -11.44 -12.19 -6.75
N ALA A 335 -10.42 -11.50 -7.26
CA ALA A 335 -10.54 -10.64 -8.46
C ALA A 335 -10.97 -11.44 -9.71
N LYS A 336 -10.52 -12.69 -9.82
CA LYS A 336 -10.90 -13.58 -10.93
C LYS A 336 -12.41 -13.82 -10.96
N TYR A 337 -13.05 -14.04 -9.80
CA TYR A 337 -14.50 -14.24 -9.74
C TYR A 337 -15.30 -13.01 -10.14
N VAL A 338 -14.83 -11.82 -9.76
CA VAL A 338 -15.47 -10.55 -10.15
C VAL A 338 -15.41 -10.37 -11.67
N SER A 339 -14.26 -10.68 -12.29
CA SER A 339 -14.08 -10.58 -13.74
C SER A 339 -14.83 -11.66 -14.52
N GLU A 340 -14.90 -12.90 -14.04
CA GLU A 340 -15.56 -14.02 -14.76
C GLU A 340 -17.09 -13.99 -14.62
N ARG A 341 -17.62 -13.35 -13.58
CA ARG A 341 -19.07 -13.37 -13.25
C ARG A 341 -19.66 -11.98 -12.97
N PRO A 342 -19.45 -10.96 -13.83
CA PRO A 342 -19.96 -9.61 -13.60
C PRO A 342 -21.49 -9.53 -13.62
N GLN A 343 -22.15 -10.40 -14.41
CA GLN A 343 -23.62 -10.46 -14.50
C GLN A 343 -24.27 -10.85 -13.16
N ALA A 344 -23.69 -11.82 -12.45
CA ALA A 344 -24.19 -12.24 -11.14
C ALA A 344 -24.17 -11.09 -10.11
N LEU A 345 -23.14 -10.24 -10.14
CA LEU A 345 -23.04 -9.07 -9.27
C LEU A 345 -24.00 -7.94 -9.68
N ARG A 346 -24.25 -7.78 -10.99
CA ARG A 346 -25.16 -6.77 -11.55
C ARG A 346 -26.63 -7.07 -11.25
N GLU A 347 -27.03 -8.32 -11.48
CA GLU A 347 -28.42 -8.79 -11.36
C GLU A 347 -28.85 -9.01 -9.91
N TYR A 348 -27.90 -9.25 -9.00
CA TYR A 348 -28.22 -9.45 -7.59
C TYR A 348 -28.84 -8.18 -6.97
N THR A 349 -30.14 -8.24 -6.68
CA THR A 349 -30.86 -7.19 -5.94
C THR A 349 -30.89 -7.56 -4.46
N SER A 350 -30.25 -6.72 -3.64
CA SER A 350 -30.43 -6.75 -2.19
C SER A 350 -31.21 -5.48 -1.83
N ASP A 351 -32.20 -5.58 -0.96
CA ASP A 351 -33.14 -4.49 -0.63
C ASP A 351 -32.46 -3.23 -0.04
N ASP A 352 -31.17 -3.31 0.33
CA ASP A 352 -30.43 -2.26 1.04
C ASP A 352 -29.66 -1.24 0.16
N MET A 353 -29.69 -1.31 -1.19
CA MET A 353 -28.81 -0.46 -2.03
C MET A 353 -29.51 0.33 -3.15
N ASN A 354 -29.51 1.66 -3.03
CA ASN A 354 -29.87 2.63 -4.08
C ASN A 354 -28.71 2.88 -5.07
N VAL A 355 -28.01 1.83 -5.51
CA VAL A 355 -26.88 1.95 -6.46
C VAL A 355 -27.33 1.50 -7.84
N ALA A 356 -26.96 2.30 -8.85
CA ALA A 356 -27.25 2.00 -10.25
C ALA A 356 -26.75 0.59 -10.62
N PRO A 357 -27.49 -0.19 -11.42
CA PRO A 357 -27.10 -1.56 -11.75
C PRO A 357 -25.68 -1.69 -12.32
N GLY A 358 -25.21 -0.68 -13.08
CA GLY A 358 -23.84 -0.63 -13.61
C GLY A 358 -22.77 -0.67 -12.51
N ASP A 359 -22.93 0.16 -11.47
CA ASP A 359 -21.96 0.34 -10.39
C ASP A 359 -21.96 -0.77 -9.32
N ARG A 360 -22.93 -1.68 -9.37
CA ARG A 360 -22.98 -2.81 -8.41
C ARG A 360 -21.74 -3.69 -8.49
N VAL A 361 -21.19 -3.87 -9.71
CA VAL A 361 -19.97 -4.66 -9.93
C VAL A 361 -18.77 -4.00 -9.25
N TRP A 362 -18.70 -2.66 -9.30
CA TRP A 362 -17.68 -1.89 -8.60
C TRP A 362 -17.85 -2.01 -7.08
N VAL A 363 -19.00 -1.61 -6.54
CA VAL A 363 -19.23 -1.51 -5.08
C VAL A 363 -19.15 -2.86 -4.38
N ARG A 364 -19.64 -3.94 -5.01
CA ARG A 364 -19.66 -5.28 -4.39
C ARG A 364 -18.49 -6.18 -4.78
N GLY A 365 -17.82 -5.89 -5.90
CA GLY A 365 -16.75 -6.74 -6.43
C GLY A 365 -15.39 -6.07 -6.31
N TRP A 366 -15.13 -5.10 -7.19
CA TRP A 366 -13.79 -4.50 -7.35
C TRP A 366 -13.38 -3.64 -6.15
N PHE A 367 -14.28 -2.80 -5.64
CA PHE A 367 -13.98 -1.86 -4.58
C PHE A 367 -13.54 -2.55 -3.28
N PRO A 368 -14.21 -3.60 -2.76
CA PRO A 368 -13.74 -4.33 -1.58
C PRO A 368 -12.33 -4.89 -1.73
N ILE A 369 -11.98 -5.45 -2.91
CA ILE A 369 -10.64 -6.02 -3.16
C ILE A 369 -9.58 -4.92 -3.13
N LEU A 370 -9.77 -3.86 -3.91
CA LEU A 370 -8.79 -2.79 -4.07
C LEU A 370 -8.66 -1.95 -2.80
N PHE A 371 -9.76 -1.74 -2.08
CA PHE A 371 -9.76 -1.05 -0.79
C PHE A 371 -9.00 -1.85 0.28
N GLU A 372 -9.27 -3.15 0.44
CA GLU A 372 -8.57 -3.96 1.43
C GLU A 372 -7.08 -4.13 1.08
N LEU A 373 -6.71 -4.23 -0.21
CA LEU A 373 -5.30 -4.17 -0.64
C LEU A 373 -4.64 -2.83 -0.28
N SER A 374 -5.34 -1.71 -0.44
CA SER A 374 -4.89 -0.41 0.05
C SER A 374 -4.71 -0.39 1.57
N CYS A 375 -5.62 -1.02 2.34
CA CYS A 375 -5.46 -1.17 3.78
C CYS A 375 -4.22 -1.99 4.15
N ILE A 376 -3.96 -3.11 3.45
CA ILE A 376 -2.74 -3.93 3.64
C ILE A 376 -1.48 -3.10 3.40
N ILE A 377 -1.45 -2.34 2.30
CA ILE A 377 -0.30 -1.49 1.96
C ILE A 377 -0.01 -0.50 3.09
N ASN A 378 -1.04 0.07 3.69
CA ASN A 378 -0.91 1.08 4.74
C ASN A 378 -0.65 0.52 6.16
N ARG A 379 -0.93 -0.76 6.43
CA ARG A 379 -0.88 -1.35 7.79
C ARG A 379 0.23 -2.37 7.99
N CYS A 380 0.76 -2.98 6.93
CA CYS A 380 1.69 -4.11 7.04
C CYS A 380 3.18 -3.72 6.89
N LYS A 381 4.06 -4.65 7.27
CA LYS A 381 5.53 -4.56 7.11
C LYS A 381 5.94 -4.59 5.64
N LEU A 382 7.19 -4.17 5.35
CA LEU A 382 7.75 -4.00 4.01
C LEU A 382 7.45 -5.15 3.02
N ASP A 383 7.72 -6.41 3.40
CA ASP A 383 7.56 -7.55 2.48
C ASP A 383 6.10 -7.79 2.08
N VAL A 384 5.19 -7.73 3.05
CA VAL A 384 3.74 -7.93 2.85
C VAL A 384 3.15 -6.73 2.11
N ARG A 385 3.56 -5.51 2.47
CA ARG A 385 3.15 -4.25 1.84
C ARG A 385 3.54 -4.21 0.36
N THR A 386 4.80 -4.50 0.04
CA THR A 386 5.29 -4.51 -1.34
C THR A 386 4.58 -5.58 -2.17
N ARG A 387 4.33 -6.77 -1.61
CA ARG A 387 3.56 -7.80 -2.29
C ARG A 387 2.10 -7.40 -2.53
N GLY A 388 1.45 -6.79 -1.53
CA GLY A 388 0.09 -6.25 -1.65
C GLY A 388 -0.02 -5.18 -2.74
N LEU A 389 0.97 -4.28 -2.80
CA LEU A 389 1.11 -3.27 -3.85
C LEU A 389 1.22 -3.91 -5.24
N THR A 390 2.13 -4.87 -5.41
CA THR A 390 2.29 -5.60 -6.68
C THR A 390 0.99 -6.28 -7.10
N VAL A 391 0.29 -6.96 -6.19
CA VAL A 391 -0.98 -7.63 -6.52
C VAL A 391 -2.07 -6.63 -6.90
N MET A 392 -2.17 -5.49 -6.21
CA MET A 392 -3.12 -4.43 -6.56
C MET A 392 -2.92 -3.95 -8.01
N PHE A 393 -1.67 -3.64 -8.39
CA PHE A 393 -1.37 -3.20 -9.75
C PHE A 393 -1.43 -4.34 -10.78
N GLU A 394 -1.10 -5.59 -10.42
CA GLU A 394 -1.35 -6.76 -11.28
C GLU A 394 -2.84 -6.89 -11.63
N ILE A 395 -3.73 -6.72 -10.63
CA ILE A 395 -5.19 -6.76 -10.84
C ILE A 395 -5.60 -5.64 -11.81
N MET A 396 -5.10 -4.42 -11.62
CA MET A 396 -5.39 -3.28 -12.50
C MET A 396 -4.91 -3.52 -13.94
N LYS A 397 -3.66 -3.99 -14.11
CA LYS A 397 -3.10 -4.33 -15.44
C LYS A 397 -3.86 -5.46 -16.13
N SER A 398 -4.33 -6.46 -15.37
CA SER A 398 -5.02 -7.64 -15.93
C SER A 398 -6.49 -7.35 -16.28
N TYR A 399 -7.20 -6.62 -15.41
CA TYR A 399 -8.66 -6.49 -15.48
C TYR A 399 -9.14 -5.06 -15.76
N GLY A 400 -8.23 -4.07 -15.86
CA GLY A 400 -8.57 -2.66 -16.05
C GLY A 400 -9.38 -2.37 -17.31
N HIS A 401 -9.30 -3.24 -18.33
CA HIS A 401 -10.14 -3.14 -19.54
C HIS A 401 -11.65 -3.30 -19.25
N THR A 402 -12.02 -3.84 -18.08
CA THR A 402 -13.42 -3.99 -17.64
C THR A 402 -13.94 -2.80 -16.84
N PHE A 403 -13.07 -1.81 -16.53
CA PHE A 403 -13.42 -0.70 -15.64
C PHE A 403 -14.04 0.46 -16.41
N GLU A 404 -15.06 1.08 -15.80
CA GLU A 404 -15.68 2.30 -16.31
C GLU A 404 -14.85 3.55 -15.94
N LYS A 405 -15.00 4.65 -16.70
CA LYS A 405 -14.18 5.87 -16.55
C LYS A 405 -14.23 6.45 -15.13
N HIS A 406 -15.40 6.50 -14.49
CA HIS A 406 -15.54 7.03 -13.13
C HIS A 406 -15.00 6.07 -12.06
N TRP A 407 -14.97 4.76 -12.30
CA TRP A 407 -14.33 3.81 -11.38
C TRP A 407 -12.82 4.02 -11.31
N TRP A 408 -12.19 4.37 -12.43
CA TRP A 408 -10.78 4.76 -12.44
C TRP A 408 -10.51 5.98 -11.56
N HIS A 409 -11.37 7.00 -11.62
CA HIS A 409 -11.25 8.17 -10.76
C HIS A 409 -11.34 7.79 -9.26
N ASP A 410 -12.34 6.99 -8.87
CA ASP A 410 -12.47 6.52 -7.49
C ASP A 410 -11.27 5.66 -7.03
N LEU A 411 -10.75 4.81 -7.92
CA LEU A 411 -9.59 3.98 -7.65
C LEU A 411 -8.33 4.81 -7.44
N PHE A 412 -8.04 5.75 -8.33
CA PHE A 412 -6.85 6.60 -8.21
C PHE A 412 -6.94 7.52 -7.00
N ARG A 413 -8.15 7.94 -6.59
CA ARG A 413 -8.32 8.61 -5.29
C ARG A 413 -7.93 7.74 -4.10
N ILE A 414 -8.04 6.42 -4.17
CA ILE A 414 -7.54 5.49 -3.13
C ILE A 414 -6.02 5.31 -3.25
N ILE A 415 -5.51 5.17 -4.47
CA ILE A 415 -4.07 4.97 -4.75
C ILE A 415 -3.25 6.19 -4.35
N PHE A 416 -3.70 7.40 -4.68
CA PHE A 416 -3.00 8.63 -4.29
C PHE A 416 -2.94 8.80 -2.77
N ARG A 417 -3.80 8.14 -1.98
CA ARG A 417 -3.68 8.14 -0.51
C ARG A 417 -2.48 7.36 0.03
N ILE A 418 -1.80 6.58 -0.81
CA ILE A 418 -0.48 6.01 -0.50
C ILE A 418 0.56 7.14 -0.34
N PHE A 419 0.32 8.27 -1.01
CA PHE A 419 1.13 9.49 -0.95
C PHE A 419 0.52 10.55 0.00
N ASP A 420 -0.76 10.45 0.37
CA ASP A 420 -1.40 11.32 1.38
C ASP A 420 -0.59 11.34 2.69
N ASN A 421 0.08 12.47 2.95
CA ASN A 421 0.73 12.90 4.18
C ASN A 421 0.95 11.82 5.27
N MET A 422 2.17 11.28 5.32
CA MET A 422 3.01 11.37 6.55
C MET A 422 2.41 10.80 7.85
N LYS A 423 1.51 9.81 7.81
CA LYS A 423 0.48 9.63 8.86
C LYS A 423 0.93 9.39 10.30
N LEU A 424 2.21 9.19 10.60
CA LEU A 424 2.76 9.44 11.94
C LEU A 424 4.18 10.05 11.83
N PRO A 425 4.43 11.26 12.36
CA PRO A 425 5.76 11.87 12.44
C PRO A 425 6.63 11.22 13.54
N GLU A 426 6.40 9.96 13.88
CA GLU A 426 7.01 9.36 15.07
C GLU A 426 8.46 8.90 14.82
N GLN A 427 8.85 8.55 13.58
CA GLN A 427 10.24 8.19 13.23
C GLN A 427 10.65 8.59 11.79
N GLN A 428 11.69 9.41 11.65
CA GLN A 428 12.25 9.86 10.35
C GLN A 428 12.74 8.69 9.48
N THR A 429 13.16 7.58 10.09
CA THR A 429 13.69 6.39 9.40
C THR A 429 12.58 5.63 8.65
N GLU A 430 11.44 5.38 9.29
CA GLU A 430 10.28 4.71 8.66
C GLU A 430 9.72 5.55 7.50
N LYS A 431 9.69 6.88 7.68
CA LYS A 431 9.33 7.82 6.59
C LYS A 431 10.27 7.65 5.39
N THR A 432 11.57 7.55 5.65
CA THR A 432 12.58 7.41 4.59
C THR A 432 12.44 6.07 3.86
N GLU A 433 12.29 4.97 4.60
CA GLU A 433 12.04 3.64 4.03
C GLU A 433 10.75 3.61 3.20
N TRP A 434 9.66 4.21 3.69
CA TRP A 434 8.40 4.30 2.97
C TRP A 434 8.57 5.00 1.62
N MET A 435 9.27 6.14 1.61
CA MET A 435 9.54 6.91 0.39
C MET A 435 10.40 6.13 -0.61
N THR A 436 11.48 5.50 -0.15
CA THR A 436 12.44 4.82 -1.04
C THR A 436 11.93 3.49 -1.58
N THR A 437 11.04 2.81 -0.85
CA THR A 437 10.50 1.50 -1.24
C THR A 437 9.09 1.58 -1.83
N THR A 438 8.14 2.14 -1.08
CA THR A 438 6.70 1.97 -1.35
C THR A 438 6.18 3.04 -2.27
N CYS A 439 6.47 4.32 -1.98
CA CYS A 439 6.15 5.41 -2.91
C CYS A 439 6.85 5.22 -4.24
N ASN A 440 8.13 4.81 -4.21
CA ASN A 440 8.91 4.55 -5.42
C ASN A 440 8.27 3.46 -6.29
N HIS A 441 7.97 2.28 -5.72
CA HIS A 441 7.29 1.19 -6.45
C HIS A 441 5.91 1.64 -6.95
N ALA A 442 5.12 2.32 -6.10
CA ALA A 442 3.78 2.78 -6.47
C ALA A 442 3.82 3.77 -7.63
N LEU A 443 4.80 4.69 -7.65
CA LEU A 443 4.95 5.69 -8.70
C LEU A 443 5.19 5.06 -10.07
N TYR A 444 6.14 4.12 -10.17
CA TYR A 444 6.37 3.38 -11.41
C TYR A 444 5.14 2.58 -11.83
N ALA A 445 4.49 1.89 -10.90
CA ALA A 445 3.31 1.09 -11.21
C ALA A 445 2.10 1.95 -11.66
N ILE A 446 1.96 3.16 -11.12
CA ILE A 446 0.98 4.17 -11.56
C ILE A 446 1.25 4.56 -13.01
N CYS A 447 2.50 4.93 -13.35
CA CYS A 447 2.87 5.33 -14.70
C CYS A 447 2.71 4.18 -15.70
N ASP A 448 3.01 2.94 -15.31
CA ASP A 448 2.79 1.76 -16.14
C ASP A 448 1.31 1.54 -16.47
N VAL A 449 0.44 1.58 -15.45
CA VAL A 449 -1.02 1.43 -15.67
C VAL A 449 -1.55 2.58 -16.51
N PHE A 450 -1.11 3.80 -16.23
CA PHE A 450 -1.51 4.97 -17.02
C PHE A 450 -1.12 4.82 -18.49
N THR A 451 0.10 4.35 -18.75
CA THR A 451 0.59 4.09 -20.11
C THR A 451 -0.21 2.98 -20.81
N GLN A 452 -0.52 1.90 -20.09
CA GLN A 452 -1.29 0.78 -20.63
C GLN A 452 -2.73 1.18 -21.00
N PHE A 453 -3.37 2.02 -20.18
CA PHE A 453 -4.76 2.47 -20.35
C PHE A 453 -4.85 3.97 -20.66
N TYR A 454 -3.92 4.48 -21.47
CA TYR A 454 -3.80 5.92 -21.76
C TYR A 454 -5.10 6.55 -22.29
N GLU A 455 -5.81 5.89 -23.23
CA GLU A 455 -7.03 6.44 -23.83
C GLU A 455 -8.12 6.77 -22.79
N PRO A 456 -8.59 5.83 -21.94
CA PRO A 456 -9.59 6.16 -20.92
C PRO A 456 -9.07 7.02 -19.76
N LEU A 457 -7.76 6.96 -19.44
CA LEU A 457 -7.20 7.65 -18.28
C LEU A 457 -6.74 9.08 -18.59
N SER A 458 -6.33 9.37 -19.82
CA SER A 458 -5.83 10.71 -20.22
C SER A 458 -6.90 11.79 -20.03
N GLU A 459 -8.16 11.51 -20.37
CA GLU A 459 -9.26 12.47 -20.21
C GLU A 459 -9.62 12.75 -18.74
N VAL A 460 -9.35 11.79 -17.84
CA VAL A 460 -9.86 11.82 -16.46
C VAL A 460 -8.77 12.17 -15.43
N LEU A 461 -7.52 11.72 -15.64
CA LEU A 461 -6.48 11.71 -14.62
C LEU A 461 -5.14 12.35 -15.04
N LEU A 462 -5.01 12.83 -16.28
CA LEU A 462 -3.72 13.37 -16.77
C LEU A 462 -3.18 14.48 -15.86
N THR A 463 -4.03 15.43 -15.46
CA THR A 463 -3.65 16.52 -14.55
C THR A 463 -3.25 16.01 -13.17
N ASP A 464 -3.97 15.01 -12.64
CA ASP A 464 -3.66 14.43 -11.33
C ASP A 464 -2.31 13.69 -11.35
N ILE A 465 -2.02 12.95 -12.43
CA ILE A 465 -0.73 12.26 -12.62
C ILE A 465 0.42 13.28 -12.65
N PHE A 466 0.28 14.36 -13.43
CA PHE A 466 1.31 15.39 -13.47
C PHE A 466 1.49 16.08 -12.12
N THR A 467 0.39 16.42 -11.43
CA THR A 467 0.45 16.98 -10.08
C THR A 467 1.17 16.05 -9.11
N GLN A 468 0.92 14.74 -9.19
CA GLN A 468 1.58 13.75 -8.36
C GLN A 468 3.08 13.61 -8.69
N LEU A 469 3.46 13.63 -9.97
CA LEU A 469 4.87 13.62 -10.40
C LEU A 469 5.61 14.87 -9.91
N GLN A 470 5.00 16.05 -10.08
CA GLN A 470 5.54 17.30 -9.55
C GLN A 470 5.75 17.23 -8.04
N TRP A 471 4.79 16.69 -7.30
CA TRP A 471 4.91 16.52 -5.86
C TRP A 471 6.07 15.60 -5.49
N CYS A 472 6.24 14.46 -6.19
CA CYS A 472 7.33 13.51 -5.96
C CYS A 472 8.71 14.15 -6.18
N VAL A 473 8.87 14.93 -7.26
CA VAL A 473 10.13 15.62 -7.59
C VAL A 473 10.48 16.72 -6.58
N LYS A 474 9.48 17.33 -5.93
CA LYS A 474 9.66 18.38 -4.91
C LYS A 474 10.03 17.84 -3.52
N GLN A 475 10.02 16.52 -3.29
CA GLN A 475 10.30 15.96 -1.96
C GLN A 475 11.78 16.03 -1.58
N ASP A 476 12.07 16.17 -0.27
CA ASP A 476 13.42 16.11 0.32
C ASP A 476 13.97 14.68 0.41
N ASN A 477 13.74 13.85 -0.62
CA ASN A 477 14.27 12.51 -0.76
C ASN A 477 14.84 12.32 -2.17
N GLU A 478 16.16 12.17 -2.26
CA GLU A 478 16.87 12.08 -3.55
C GLU A 478 16.32 10.97 -4.44
N GLN A 479 16.10 9.77 -3.90
CA GLN A 479 15.66 8.62 -4.67
C GLN A 479 14.24 8.83 -5.23
N LEU A 480 13.31 9.30 -4.39
CA LEU A 480 11.94 9.57 -4.84
C LEU A 480 11.90 10.68 -5.89
N ALA A 481 12.72 11.73 -5.74
CA ALA A 481 12.77 12.81 -6.71
C ALA A 481 13.32 12.33 -8.07
N ARG A 482 14.38 11.50 -8.07
CA ARG A 482 14.93 10.86 -9.28
C ARG A 482 13.94 9.90 -9.92
N SER A 483 13.20 9.12 -9.12
CA SER A 483 12.14 8.26 -9.64
C SER A 483 11.00 9.08 -10.26
N GLY A 484 10.67 10.25 -9.69
CA GLY A 484 9.73 11.21 -10.26
C GLY A 484 10.13 11.71 -11.65
N THR A 485 11.39 12.15 -11.82
CA THR A 485 11.89 12.62 -13.11
C THR A 485 11.95 11.49 -14.14
N ASN A 486 12.41 10.30 -13.74
CA ASN A 486 12.45 9.13 -14.62
C ASN A 486 11.06 8.62 -15.02
N CYS A 487 10.09 8.65 -14.11
CA CYS A 487 8.70 8.30 -14.43
C CYS A 487 8.08 9.30 -15.40
N LEU A 488 8.35 10.61 -15.23
CA LEU A 488 7.93 11.64 -16.20
C LEU A 488 8.55 11.39 -17.57
N GLU A 489 9.85 11.10 -17.62
CA GLU A 489 10.56 10.75 -18.86
C GLU A 489 9.92 9.56 -19.57
N ASN A 490 9.76 8.43 -18.89
CA ASN A 490 9.19 7.22 -19.47
C ASN A 490 7.74 7.41 -19.91
N LEU A 491 6.93 8.13 -19.12
CA LEU A 491 5.54 8.41 -19.44
C LEU A 491 5.41 9.21 -20.74
N VAL A 492 6.27 10.21 -20.94
CA VAL A 492 6.31 11.01 -22.17
C VAL A 492 6.88 10.20 -23.34
N ILE A 493 7.95 9.42 -23.13
CA ILE A 493 8.55 8.61 -24.20
C ILE A 493 7.57 7.53 -24.70
N LEU A 494 6.84 6.86 -23.80
CA LEU A 494 5.96 5.75 -24.17
C LEU A 494 4.61 6.20 -24.73
N ASN A 495 4.15 7.41 -24.41
CA ASN A 495 2.82 7.90 -24.82
C ASN A 495 2.87 9.15 -25.72
N GLY A 496 4.04 9.75 -25.93
CA GLY A 496 4.18 11.04 -26.63
C GLY A 496 3.65 11.06 -28.06
N GLU A 497 3.67 9.93 -28.77
CA GLU A 497 3.06 9.80 -30.10
C GLU A 497 1.53 9.95 -30.08
N LYS A 498 0.90 9.66 -28.94
CA LYS A 498 -0.56 9.74 -28.73
C LYS A 498 -0.99 11.09 -28.14
N PHE A 499 -0.05 11.99 -27.83
CA PHE A 499 -0.36 13.27 -27.22
C PHE A 499 -0.94 14.24 -28.25
N SER A 500 -2.02 14.93 -27.88
CA SER A 500 -2.51 16.07 -28.66
C SER A 500 -1.60 17.30 -28.43
N PRO A 501 -1.69 18.34 -29.28
CA PRO A 501 -0.96 19.59 -29.07
C PRO A 501 -1.23 20.21 -27.69
N GLU A 502 -2.45 20.11 -27.18
CA GLU A 502 -2.85 20.60 -25.85
C GLU A 502 -2.17 19.80 -24.74
N VAL A 503 -2.13 18.47 -24.86
CA VAL A 503 -1.43 17.58 -23.90
C VAL A 503 0.06 17.88 -23.88
N TRP A 504 0.67 18.15 -25.05
CA TRP A 504 2.06 18.59 -25.13
C TRP A 504 2.28 19.94 -24.45
N SER A 505 1.36 20.90 -24.58
CA SER A 505 1.46 22.18 -23.85
C SER A 505 1.47 21.95 -22.34
N VAL A 506 0.50 21.18 -21.83
CA VAL A 506 0.41 20.86 -20.39
C VAL A 506 1.64 20.10 -19.90
N THR A 507 2.21 19.22 -20.72
CA THR A 507 3.44 18.48 -20.40
C THR A 507 4.64 19.41 -20.29
N CYS A 508 4.81 20.34 -21.24
CA CYS A 508 5.88 21.34 -21.20
C CYS A 508 5.69 22.34 -20.04
N ASP A 509 4.45 22.72 -19.72
CA ASP A 509 4.11 23.55 -18.55
C ASP A 509 4.51 22.85 -17.26
N CYS A 510 4.19 21.56 -17.14
CA CYS A 510 4.57 20.74 -16.00
C CYS A 510 6.10 20.69 -15.83
N MET A 511 6.86 20.47 -16.91
CA MET A 511 8.33 20.49 -16.85
C MET A 511 8.88 21.85 -16.41
N LEU A 512 8.36 22.95 -16.98
CA LEU A 512 8.75 24.31 -16.61
C LEU A 512 8.52 24.56 -15.11
N GLU A 513 7.34 24.22 -14.60
CA GLU A 513 7.01 24.37 -13.18
C GLU A 513 7.96 23.55 -12.28
N ILE A 514 8.33 22.33 -12.70
CA ILE A 514 9.29 21.51 -11.95
C ILE A 514 10.67 22.18 -11.94
N PHE A 515 11.16 22.69 -13.08
CA PHE A 515 12.44 23.40 -13.17
C PHE A 515 12.46 24.62 -12.24
N GLN A 516 11.43 25.46 -12.28
CA GLN A 516 11.35 26.68 -11.47
C GLN A 516 11.33 26.37 -9.96
N ASN A 517 10.54 25.37 -9.55
CA ASN A 517 10.39 25.02 -8.13
C ASN A 517 11.62 24.30 -7.54
N THR A 518 12.40 23.62 -8.37
CA THR A 518 13.57 22.83 -7.92
C THR A 518 14.89 23.59 -8.07
N SER A 519 14.88 24.83 -8.57
CA SER A 519 16.10 25.63 -8.69
C SER A 519 16.68 26.00 -7.31
N PRO A 520 17.97 25.68 -7.04
CA PRO A 520 18.58 25.88 -5.73
C PRO A 520 19.09 27.32 -5.53
N HIS A 521 18.21 28.32 -5.71
CA HIS A 521 18.53 29.75 -5.60
C HIS A 521 19.28 30.16 -4.33
N ALA A 522 18.99 29.49 -3.20
CA ALA A 522 19.67 29.74 -1.94
C ALA A 522 21.19 29.51 -2.00
N LEU A 523 21.72 28.74 -2.96
CA LEU A 523 23.16 28.60 -3.13
C LEU A 523 23.86 29.91 -3.51
N LEU A 524 23.16 30.82 -4.20
CA LEU A 524 23.70 32.11 -4.60
C LEU A 524 23.59 33.16 -3.50
N THR A 525 22.62 33.01 -2.58
CA THR A 525 22.29 34.02 -1.57
C THR A 525 22.67 33.62 -0.14
N TRP A 526 23.02 32.35 0.11
CA TRP A 526 23.34 31.86 1.45
C TRP A 526 24.53 32.62 2.04
N ARG A 527 24.40 33.02 3.31
CA ARG A 527 25.47 33.66 4.08
C ARG A 527 25.62 32.97 5.44
N PRO A 528 26.82 32.93 6.03
CA PRO A 528 27.01 32.44 7.39
C PRO A 528 26.29 33.35 8.39
N ALA A 529 25.62 32.77 9.40
CA ALA A 529 24.88 33.52 10.43
C ALA A 529 25.72 34.57 11.19
N SER A 530 27.05 34.46 11.17
CA SER A 530 27.97 35.43 11.77
C SER A 530 28.16 36.73 10.97
N GLN A 531 27.63 36.83 9.74
CA GLN A 531 27.71 38.05 8.91
C GLN A 531 26.45 38.94 8.98
N GLU A 532 25.39 38.52 9.69
CA GLU A 532 24.19 39.36 9.86
C GLU A 532 24.38 40.44 10.94
N GLU A 533 25.33 40.27 11.88
CA GLU A 533 25.60 41.25 12.94
C GLU A 533 26.51 42.42 12.50
N GLU A 534 27.30 42.29 11.44
CA GLU A 534 28.21 43.36 10.98
C GLU A 534 27.56 44.37 10.00
N ALA A 535 26.32 44.14 9.55
CA ALA A 535 25.62 45.05 8.64
C ALA A 535 24.85 46.18 9.37
N GLY A 536 24.91 46.24 10.70
CA GLY A 536 24.21 47.24 11.51
C GLY A 536 25.09 47.80 12.62
N ASP A 537 26.00 48.70 12.28
CA ASP A 537 26.13 50.04 12.87
C ASP A 537 27.52 50.61 12.55
N GLY A 538 27.56 51.79 11.95
CA GLY A 538 28.80 52.47 11.66
C GLY A 538 29.24 53.32 12.84
N LYS A 539 30.47 53.13 13.34
CA LYS A 539 31.40 54.24 13.65
C LYS A 539 32.75 53.77 14.23
N HIS A 540 33.75 54.52 13.76
CA HIS A 540 35.06 54.83 14.35
C HIS A 540 36.24 53.85 14.21
N MET A 541 37.20 54.31 13.40
CA MET A 541 38.62 54.03 13.49
C MET A 541 39.15 54.18 14.92
N ASP A 542 40.09 53.31 15.30
CA ASP A 542 41.46 53.78 15.56
C ASP A 542 42.49 52.69 15.24
N ILE A 543 43.61 53.18 14.70
CA ILE A 543 44.80 52.46 14.26
C ILE A 543 45.70 52.26 15.48
N GLU A 544 46.16 51.04 15.74
CA GLU A 544 47.49 50.82 16.31
C GLU A 544 48.14 49.59 15.69
N VAL A 545 49.28 49.86 15.07
CA VAL A 545 50.20 48.91 14.45
C VAL A 545 51.13 48.40 15.54
N ASP A 546 51.27 47.08 15.72
CA ASP A 546 52.62 46.55 15.88
C ASP A 546 52.78 45.09 15.42
N SER A 547 53.99 44.86 14.93
CA SER A 547 54.46 43.69 14.20
C SER A 547 55.11 42.68 15.16
N GLN A 548 54.90 41.37 14.99
CA GLN A 548 55.95 40.33 15.10
C GLN A 548 55.41 38.89 14.90
N SER A 549 55.77 38.33 13.73
CA SER A 549 56.42 37.02 13.52
C SER A 549 56.07 35.75 14.33
N GLN A 550 55.68 34.73 13.54
CA GLN A 550 56.20 33.34 13.46
C GLN A 550 55.84 32.24 14.48
N SER A 551 55.41 31.11 13.85
CA SER A 551 55.66 29.69 14.23
C SER A 551 54.86 29.14 15.42
N SER A 552 54.57 27.85 15.61
CA SER A 552 54.43 26.63 14.82
C SER A 552 54.11 25.50 15.82
N PHE A 553 53.45 24.42 15.39
CA PHE A 553 53.41 23.07 15.99
C PHE A 553 52.61 22.77 17.29
N GLU A 554 51.68 21.81 17.12
CA GLU A 554 51.34 20.62 17.96
C GLU A 554 51.21 20.72 19.50
N ARG A 555 50.08 20.22 20.05
CA ARG A 555 49.93 18.87 20.70
C ARG A 555 48.94 18.83 21.89
N THR A 556 48.05 17.82 21.83
CA THR A 556 47.53 16.93 22.90
C THR A 556 46.61 17.40 24.06
N LEU A 557 45.59 16.54 24.23
CA LEU A 557 44.69 16.30 25.37
C LEU A 557 45.33 16.29 26.78
N SER A 558 44.63 16.84 27.77
CA SER A 558 44.41 16.20 29.08
C SER A 558 43.31 16.91 29.91
N GLU A 559 42.67 16.15 30.79
CA GLU A 559 41.46 16.45 31.56
C GLU A 559 41.67 17.27 32.86
N ARG A 560 40.55 17.89 33.27
CA ARG A 560 40.01 18.08 34.65
C ARG A 560 40.51 19.25 35.54
N GLY A 561 39.56 20.11 35.90
CA GLY A 561 39.60 21.04 37.04
C GLY A 561 38.36 21.95 37.09
N GLN A 562 37.68 22.05 38.23
CA GLN A 562 36.31 22.53 38.41
C GLN A 562 36.14 24.07 38.55
N SER A 563 34.97 24.53 38.06
CA SER A 563 34.06 25.57 38.60
C SER A 563 34.54 26.99 38.93
N GLN A 564 33.93 28.01 38.29
CA GLN A 564 33.02 28.99 38.93
C GLN A 564 32.37 29.94 37.89
N MET A 565 31.03 30.05 37.97
CA MET A 565 30.13 31.16 37.58
C MET A 565 30.35 31.97 36.28
N SER A 566 29.44 31.83 35.32
CA SER A 566 28.48 32.89 34.90
C SER A 566 27.64 32.44 33.70
N ASN A 567 26.31 32.40 33.90
CA ASN A 567 25.32 32.06 32.88
C ASN A 567 25.11 33.26 31.93
N ALA A 568 25.80 33.27 30.79
CA ALA A 568 25.46 34.09 29.63
C ALA A 568 25.90 33.46 28.28
N SER A 569 26.68 32.37 28.31
CA SER A 569 27.21 31.71 27.10
C SER A 569 26.36 30.54 26.61
N ASP A 570 25.50 29.94 27.46
CA ASP A 570 24.79 28.69 27.14
C ASP A 570 23.64 28.85 26.11
N GLU A 571 23.04 30.04 25.98
CA GLU A 571 22.06 30.32 24.91
C GLU A 571 22.73 30.48 23.54
N ALA A 572 23.93 31.08 23.49
CA ALA A 572 24.68 31.24 22.24
C ALA A 572 25.22 29.89 21.70
N TRP A 573 25.59 28.95 22.59
CA TRP A 573 26.01 27.59 22.19
C TRP A 573 24.84 26.71 21.74
N ARG A 574 23.66 26.80 22.40
CA ARG A 574 22.44 26.12 21.91
C ARG A 574 21.96 26.70 20.58
N GLY A 575 21.98 28.02 20.42
CA GLY A 575 21.65 28.70 19.16
C GLY A 575 22.58 28.32 18.01
N LYS A 576 23.91 28.25 18.25
CA LYS A 576 24.90 27.78 17.26
C LYS A 576 24.75 26.31 16.90
N SER A 577 24.37 25.45 17.86
CA SER A 577 24.12 24.03 17.59
C SER A 577 22.82 23.81 16.80
N HIS A 578 21.77 24.58 17.09
CA HIS A 578 20.52 24.58 16.32
C HIS A 578 20.71 25.14 14.91
N ALA A 579 21.46 26.23 14.75
CA ALA A 579 21.80 26.82 13.45
C ALA A 579 22.63 25.87 12.57
N LYS A 580 23.61 25.17 13.15
CA LYS A 580 24.36 24.13 12.43
C LYS A 580 23.49 22.95 12.00
N MET A 581 22.52 22.53 12.82
CA MET A 581 21.58 21.48 12.45
C MET A 581 20.58 21.92 11.37
N SER A 582 20.14 23.19 11.38
CA SER A 582 19.29 23.73 10.31
C SER A 582 20.07 23.87 9.00
N ASP A 583 21.33 24.29 9.04
CA ASP A 583 22.19 24.41 7.87
C ASP A 583 22.47 23.04 7.24
N GLN A 584 22.69 21.99 8.04
CA GLN A 584 22.86 20.64 7.52
C GLN A 584 21.62 20.11 6.78
N LYS A 585 20.42 20.37 7.31
CA LYS A 585 19.16 20.01 6.64
C LYS A 585 18.96 20.81 5.36
N LEU A 586 19.24 22.11 5.39
CA LEU A 586 19.20 22.99 4.21
C LEU A 586 20.17 22.51 3.13
N PHE A 587 21.42 22.20 3.50
CA PHE A 587 22.44 21.72 2.57
C PHE A 587 22.06 20.38 1.94
N ALA A 588 21.48 19.45 2.71
CA ALA A 588 20.95 18.20 2.17
C ALA A 588 19.85 18.46 1.13
N CYS A 589 18.87 19.33 1.43
CA CYS A 589 17.82 19.73 0.48
C CYS A 589 18.39 20.38 -0.79
N LEU A 590 19.37 21.29 -0.65
CA LEU A 590 20.00 21.95 -1.80
C LEU A 590 20.81 20.99 -2.67
N LEU A 591 21.49 19.99 -2.09
CA LEU A 591 22.16 18.95 -2.85
C LEU A 591 21.16 18.13 -3.68
N ILE A 592 20.01 17.77 -3.09
CA ILE A 592 18.94 17.06 -3.81
C ILE A 592 18.45 17.91 -4.98
N LYS A 593 18.19 19.20 -4.77
CA LYS A 593 17.79 20.13 -5.84
C LYS A 593 18.80 20.20 -7.00
N CYS A 594 20.11 20.23 -6.70
CA CYS A 594 21.14 20.17 -7.74
C CYS A 594 21.12 18.86 -8.53
N VAL A 595 20.91 17.72 -7.86
CA VAL A 595 20.78 16.42 -8.53
C VAL A 595 19.55 16.40 -9.42
N VAL A 596 18.40 16.85 -8.91
CA VAL A 596 17.13 16.91 -9.64
C VAL A 596 17.24 17.80 -10.88
N GLN A 597 17.86 18.98 -10.79
CA GLN A 597 18.09 19.85 -11.95
C GLN A 597 18.91 19.16 -13.05
N LEU A 598 19.95 18.41 -12.68
CA LEU A 598 20.75 17.66 -13.65
C LEU A 598 19.95 16.53 -14.31
N GLU A 599 19.15 15.82 -13.53
CA GLU A 599 18.26 14.76 -14.05
C GLU A 599 17.20 15.34 -14.99
N LEU A 600 16.60 16.48 -14.65
CA LEU A 600 15.62 17.16 -15.51
C LEU A 600 16.22 17.61 -16.85
N ILE A 601 17.46 18.10 -16.85
CA ILE A 601 18.19 18.41 -18.10
C ILE A 601 18.32 17.14 -18.95
N GLN A 602 18.71 16.02 -18.35
CA GLN A 602 18.83 14.75 -19.04
C GLN A 602 17.46 14.24 -19.54
N THR A 603 16.40 14.46 -18.77
CA THR A 603 15.03 14.11 -19.16
C THR A 603 14.57 14.88 -20.39
N ILE A 604 14.80 16.20 -20.46
CA ILE A 604 14.49 16.97 -21.68
C ILE A 604 15.31 16.43 -22.86
N ASP A 605 16.62 16.20 -22.68
CA ASP A 605 17.49 15.68 -23.73
C ASP A 605 17.00 14.31 -24.26
N ASN A 606 16.64 13.40 -23.36
CA ASN A 606 16.11 12.07 -23.68
C ASN A 606 14.74 12.12 -24.35
N ILE A 607 13.83 12.99 -23.90
CA ILE A 607 12.50 13.15 -24.51
C ILE A 607 12.63 13.67 -25.93
N VAL A 608 13.45 14.70 -26.15
CA VAL A 608 13.57 15.35 -27.46
C VAL A 608 14.34 14.48 -28.45
N PHE A 609 15.48 13.88 -28.03
CA PHE A 609 16.41 13.19 -28.93
C PHE A 609 16.43 11.68 -28.80
N TYR A 610 15.63 11.09 -27.90
CA TYR A 610 15.69 9.68 -27.49
C TYR A 610 16.92 9.36 -26.62
N PRO A 611 16.80 8.47 -25.61
CA PRO A 611 17.93 8.11 -24.76
C PRO A 611 19.14 7.63 -25.56
N THR A 612 20.34 8.01 -25.13
CA THR A 612 21.66 7.66 -25.70
C THR A 612 22.05 8.32 -27.02
N THR A 613 21.13 8.94 -27.77
CA THR A 613 21.43 9.63 -29.04
C THR A 613 22.45 10.75 -28.85
N SER A 614 22.25 11.63 -27.87
CA SER A 614 23.15 12.74 -27.58
C SER A 614 24.56 12.31 -27.16
N LYS A 615 24.67 11.21 -26.42
CA LYS A 615 25.97 10.65 -25.98
C LYS A 615 26.71 10.03 -27.16
N LYS A 616 25.99 9.34 -28.04
CA LYS A 616 26.54 8.80 -29.28
C LYS A 616 27.03 9.93 -30.19
N GLU A 617 26.25 11.00 -30.33
CA GLU A 617 26.64 12.19 -31.08
C GLU A 617 27.92 12.85 -30.54
N ASP A 618 28.05 12.99 -29.22
CA ASP A 618 29.27 13.54 -28.62
C ASP A 618 30.49 12.64 -28.88
N ALA A 619 30.32 11.32 -28.79
CA ALA A 619 31.37 10.35 -29.13
C ALA A 619 31.74 10.40 -30.63
N ASP A 620 30.76 10.54 -31.51
CA ASP A 620 30.96 10.66 -32.95
C ASP A 620 31.68 11.97 -33.31
N ASN A 621 31.33 13.08 -32.66
CA ASN A 621 32.01 14.37 -32.85
C ASN A 621 33.48 14.29 -32.37
N MET A 622 33.74 13.65 -31.23
CA MET A 622 35.11 13.40 -30.75
C MET A 622 35.89 12.51 -31.73
N ALA A 623 35.31 11.40 -32.19
CA ALA A 623 35.97 10.51 -33.15
C ALA A 623 36.24 11.20 -34.50
N ALA A 624 35.31 12.03 -34.98
CA ALA A 624 35.48 12.80 -36.23
C ALA A 624 36.55 13.90 -36.10
N ALA A 625 36.76 14.45 -34.91
CA ALA A 625 37.85 15.36 -34.63
C ALA A 625 39.21 14.64 -34.61
N GLN A 626 39.26 13.39 -34.12
CA GLN A 626 40.48 12.58 -34.05
C GLN A 626 40.97 12.05 -35.40
N ARG A 627 40.07 11.78 -36.36
CA ARG A 627 40.45 11.17 -37.65
C ARG A 627 41.23 12.09 -38.59
N ASP A 628 41.29 13.41 -38.33
CA ASP A 628 42.01 14.44 -39.11
C ASP A 628 42.00 14.31 -40.66
N THR A 629 40.99 13.67 -41.26
CA THR A 629 40.87 13.52 -42.71
C THR A 629 40.05 14.67 -43.30
N LEU A 630 40.67 15.41 -44.21
CA LEU A 630 40.08 16.55 -44.94
C LEU A 630 39.08 16.13 -46.04
N GLU A 631 38.86 14.83 -46.30
CA GLU A 631 38.28 14.36 -47.57
C GLU A 631 36.85 13.79 -47.54
N GLU A 632 36.11 13.78 -46.42
CA GLU A 632 34.72 13.27 -46.42
C GLU A 632 33.71 14.23 -45.78
N ALA A 633 33.75 15.51 -46.16
CA ALA A 633 32.66 16.46 -45.86
C ALA A 633 31.61 16.56 -46.99
N ALA A 634 31.76 15.79 -48.08
CA ALA A 634 30.87 15.80 -49.25
C ALA A 634 30.24 14.44 -49.54
N GLY A 635 30.17 13.54 -48.54
CA GLY A 635 29.39 12.31 -48.60
C GLY A 635 28.08 12.51 -47.86
N ASP A 636 27.00 12.68 -48.63
CA ASP A 636 25.62 12.63 -48.19
C ASP A 636 25.39 11.34 -47.37
N THR A 637 25.56 11.47 -46.06
CA THR A 637 25.08 10.51 -45.07
C THR A 637 23.98 11.20 -44.26
N ASP A 638 22.98 11.70 -44.97
CA ASP A 638 21.61 11.28 -44.66
C ASP A 638 21.57 9.75 -44.74
N VAL A 639 22.19 9.06 -43.78
CA VAL A 639 21.71 7.74 -43.42
C VAL A 639 20.35 8.06 -42.81
N PRO A 640 19.24 7.71 -43.48
CA PRO A 640 17.97 7.83 -42.83
C PRO A 640 18.10 6.94 -41.60
N VAL A 641 17.83 7.49 -40.42
CA VAL A 641 17.51 6.67 -39.25
C VAL A 641 16.19 5.96 -39.58
N ASN A 642 16.28 4.97 -40.45
CA ASN A 642 15.25 4.01 -40.85
C ASN A 642 15.29 2.83 -39.87
N GLY A 643 15.43 3.14 -38.58
CA GLY A 643 14.86 2.35 -37.51
C GLY A 643 13.71 3.16 -36.96
N ALA A 644 12.46 2.73 -37.23
CA ALA A 644 11.25 3.39 -36.75
C ALA A 644 11.12 3.44 -35.20
N GLY A 645 12.15 3.07 -34.44
CA GLY A 645 12.17 3.00 -32.98
C GLY A 645 13.21 3.89 -32.28
N GLU A 646 13.99 4.71 -32.99
CA GLU A 646 15.02 5.60 -32.40
C GLU A 646 14.79 7.09 -32.72
N GLN A 647 13.53 7.51 -32.90
CA GLN A 647 13.22 8.93 -33.11
C GLN A 647 12.61 9.50 -31.83
N GLY A 648 13.34 10.42 -31.17
CA GLY A 648 12.81 11.15 -30.03
C GLY A 648 11.57 11.99 -30.39
N MET A 649 10.94 12.60 -29.39
CA MET A 649 9.64 13.26 -29.53
C MET A 649 9.70 14.62 -30.24
N TYR A 650 10.87 15.04 -30.73
CA TYR A 650 11.08 16.31 -31.43
C TYR A 650 10.01 16.61 -32.51
N LYS A 651 9.61 15.61 -33.31
CA LYS A 651 8.65 15.79 -34.42
C LYS A 651 7.22 16.15 -33.96
N HIS A 652 6.89 15.85 -32.71
CA HIS A 652 5.57 16.14 -32.13
C HIS A 652 5.54 17.48 -31.38
N LEU A 653 6.69 18.14 -31.21
CA LEU A 653 6.82 19.40 -30.51
C LEU A 653 6.70 20.58 -31.48
N SER A 654 5.92 21.60 -31.10
CA SER A 654 5.85 22.86 -31.83
C SER A 654 7.07 23.75 -31.53
N SER A 655 7.31 24.80 -32.33
CA SER A 655 8.33 25.80 -32.03
C SER A 655 8.12 26.44 -30.65
N ALA A 656 6.87 26.71 -30.27
CA ALA A 656 6.53 27.26 -28.94
C ALA A 656 6.91 26.30 -27.81
N HIS A 657 6.66 24.99 -27.97
CA HIS A 657 7.07 23.98 -26.98
C HIS A 657 8.60 23.91 -26.86
N LEU A 658 9.31 23.89 -28.00
CA LEU A 658 10.77 23.82 -28.02
C LEU A 658 11.42 25.07 -27.41
N PHE A 659 10.89 26.27 -27.68
CA PHE A 659 11.38 27.50 -27.05
C PHE A 659 11.15 27.51 -25.53
N LYS A 660 10.01 27.00 -25.05
CA LYS A 660 9.75 26.88 -23.61
C LYS A 660 10.74 25.92 -22.93
N LEU A 661 11.04 24.77 -23.54
CA LEU A 661 12.07 23.85 -23.03
C LEU A 661 13.46 24.49 -23.06
N LEU A 662 13.77 25.24 -24.13
CA LEU A 662 15.01 25.99 -24.25
C LEU A 662 15.16 27.07 -23.18
N ASP A 663 14.10 27.80 -22.83
CA ASP A 663 14.09 28.78 -21.75
C ASP A 663 14.50 28.12 -20.42
N CYS A 664 13.92 26.96 -20.10
CA CYS A 664 14.25 26.20 -18.88
C CYS A 664 15.74 25.81 -18.83
N LEU A 665 16.26 25.28 -19.94
CA LEU A 665 17.64 24.83 -20.02
C LEU A 665 18.63 26.01 -19.90
N LEU A 666 18.35 27.14 -20.57
CA LEU A 666 19.20 28.32 -20.50
C LEU A 666 19.14 29.00 -19.12
N GLU A 667 17.99 28.99 -18.44
CA GLU A 667 17.88 29.47 -17.06
C GLU A 667 18.74 28.62 -16.11
N SER A 668 18.66 27.29 -16.23
CA SER A 668 19.51 26.38 -15.47
C SER A 668 21.01 26.56 -15.80
N HIS A 669 21.36 26.77 -17.08
CA HIS A 669 22.72 27.10 -17.49
C HIS A 669 23.21 28.39 -16.82
N THR A 670 22.41 29.45 -16.90
CA THR A 670 22.74 30.78 -16.35
C THR A 670 22.94 30.71 -14.84
N PHE A 671 22.09 29.97 -14.14
CA PHE A 671 22.24 29.72 -12.71
C PHE A 671 23.57 29.01 -12.39
N ALA A 672 23.85 27.89 -13.08
CA ALA A 672 25.07 27.12 -12.85
C ALA A 672 26.35 27.93 -13.20
N ARG A 673 26.31 28.72 -14.27
CA ARG A 673 27.35 29.67 -14.67
C ARG A 673 27.61 30.68 -13.56
N ASN A 674 26.58 31.39 -13.11
CA ASN A 674 26.68 32.40 -12.06
C ASN A 674 27.24 31.81 -10.75
N PHE A 675 26.83 30.59 -10.39
CA PHE A 675 27.37 29.89 -9.23
C PHE A 675 28.85 29.53 -9.41
N ASN A 676 29.24 28.98 -10.57
CA ASN A 676 30.60 28.55 -10.85
C ASN A 676 31.60 29.72 -10.90
N SER A 677 31.18 30.87 -11.45
CA SER A 677 31.96 32.11 -11.52
C SER A 677 32.10 32.81 -10.16
N ASN A 678 31.16 32.62 -9.23
CA ASN A 678 31.21 33.24 -7.91
C ASN A 678 32.15 32.48 -6.97
N ASN A 679 33.44 32.80 -7.06
CA ASN A 679 34.49 32.15 -6.27
C ASN A 679 34.33 32.38 -4.76
N GLU A 680 33.80 33.52 -4.34
CA GLU A 680 33.57 33.88 -2.94
C GLU A 680 32.46 33.01 -2.33
N GLN A 681 31.30 32.96 -2.98
CA GLN A 681 30.14 32.17 -2.53
C GLN A 681 30.47 30.68 -2.43
N ARG A 682 31.17 30.14 -3.42
CA ARG A 682 31.64 28.74 -3.39
C ARG A 682 32.62 28.49 -2.24
N THR A 683 33.43 29.47 -1.87
CA THR A 683 34.36 29.36 -0.72
C THR A 683 33.59 29.43 0.61
N ALA A 684 32.59 30.30 0.71
CA ALA A 684 31.71 30.39 1.88
C ALA A 684 30.98 29.07 2.15
N LEU A 685 30.34 28.50 1.12
CA LEU A 685 29.66 27.20 1.22
C LEU A 685 30.61 26.04 1.51
N TRP A 686 31.82 26.07 0.95
CA TRP A 686 32.85 25.06 1.25
C TRP A 686 33.28 25.10 2.72
N ARG A 687 33.54 26.30 3.25
CA ARG A 687 33.86 26.50 4.69
C ARG A 687 32.70 26.09 5.60
N ALA A 688 31.46 26.26 5.15
CA ALA A 688 30.26 25.82 5.86
C ALA A 688 30.02 24.30 5.80
N GLY A 689 30.76 23.57 4.97
CA GLY A 689 30.66 22.11 4.87
C GLY A 689 29.60 21.60 3.89
N PHE A 690 29.10 22.43 2.96
CA PHE A 690 28.05 22.06 1.99
C PHE A 690 28.37 20.79 1.17
N LYS A 691 29.62 20.61 0.71
CA LYS A 691 30.05 19.46 -0.11
C LYS A 691 31.36 18.83 0.37
N GLY A 692 31.54 18.72 1.69
CA GLY A 692 32.67 18.02 2.31
C GLY A 692 34.04 18.54 1.88
N LYS A 693 34.92 17.63 1.41
CA LYS A 693 36.37 17.89 1.23
C LYS A 693 36.74 18.77 0.03
N SER A 694 35.84 19.00 -0.94
CA SER A 694 36.15 19.77 -2.15
C SER A 694 35.21 20.95 -2.35
N LYS A 695 35.73 21.98 -3.03
CA LYS A 695 34.96 23.17 -3.35
C LYS A 695 33.77 22.80 -4.26
N PRO A 696 32.52 23.15 -3.90
CA PRO A 696 31.35 22.80 -4.70
C PRO A 696 31.44 23.44 -6.09
N ASN A 697 30.92 22.73 -7.09
CA ASN A 697 30.79 23.19 -8.46
C ASN A 697 29.57 22.51 -9.10
N LEU A 698 29.02 23.17 -10.12
CA LEU A 698 27.90 22.72 -10.92
C LEU A 698 28.31 22.56 -12.40
N LEU A 699 29.57 22.17 -12.66
CA LEU A 699 30.13 22.10 -14.02
C LEU A 699 29.30 21.22 -14.94
N LYS A 700 28.85 20.04 -14.45
CA LYS A 700 27.99 19.15 -15.24
C LYS A 700 26.63 19.78 -15.57
N GLN A 701 26.01 20.48 -14.61
CA GLN A 701 24.75 21.17 -14.87
C GLN A 701 24.94 22.29 -15.90
N GLU A 702 26.01 23.06 -15.77
CA GLU A 702 26.39 24.14 -16.70
C GLU A 702 26.60 23.62 -18.13
N THR A 703 27.40 22.57 -18.31
CA THR A 703 27.74 22.05 -19.65
C THR A 703 26.63 21.22 -20.27
N SER A 704 25.94 20.37 -19.50
CA SER A 704 24.86 19.54 -20.03
C SER A 704 23.63 20.35 -20.44
N SER A 705 23.25 21.38 -19.68
CA SER A 705 22.11 22.24 -20.04
C SER A 705 22.36 23.04 -21.33
N LEU A 706 23.57 23.59 -21.48
CA LEU A 706 23.95 24.32 -22.69
C LEU A 706 24.13 23.38 -23.88
N ALA A 707 24.71 22.19 -23.70
CA ALA A 707 24.81 21.21 -24.77
C ALA A 707 23.43 20.79 -25.31
N CYS A 708 22.47 20.50 -24.41
CA CYS A 708 21.10 20.18 -24.80
C CYS A 708 20.43 21.36 -25.53
N SER A 709 20.59 22.58 -25.01
CA SER A 709 20.10 23.82 -25.63
C SER A 709 20.62 24.01 -27.06
N LEU A 710 21.93 23.78 -27.26
CA LEU A 710 22.58 23.87 -28.57
C LEU A 710 22.05 22.81 -29.52
N ARG A 711 21.86 21.55 -29.08
CA ARG A 711 21.27 20.49 -29.92
C ARG A 711 19.88 20.87 -30.38
N ILE A 712 19.03 21.40 -29.48
CA ILE A 712 17.67 21.86 -29.82
C ILE A 712 17.74 22.98 -30.86
N LEU A 713 18.54 24.03 -30.61
CA LEU A 713 18.66 25.17 -31.52
C LEU A 713 19.21 24.78 -32.89
N PHE A 714 20.29 23.99 -32.96
CA PHE A 714 20.85 23.54 -34.25
C PHE A 714 19.89 22.62 -34.99
N ARG A 715 19.13 21.78 -34.28
CA ARG A 715 18.09 20.94 -34.90
C ARG A 715 16.96 21.78 -35.47
N MET A 716 16.43 22.73 -34.69
CA MET A 716 15.40 23.68 -35.14
C MET A 716 15.87 24.50 -36.35
N TYR A 717 17.12 24.95 -36.35
CA TYR A 717 17.69 25.75 -37.44
C TYR A 717 17.94 24.95 -38.73
N SER A 718 18.07 23.63 -38.62
CA SER A 718 18.22 22.72 -39.76
C SER A 718 16.87 22.18 -40.28
N ASP A 719 15.81 22.33 -39.48
CA ASP A 719 14.48 21.82 -39.78
C ASP A 719 13.72 22.74 -40.73
N ARG A 720 13.32 22.20 -41.90
CA ARG A 720 12.56 22.92 -42.92
C ARG A 720 11.13 23.21 -42.48
N GLN A 721 10.56 22.45 -41.55
CA GLN A 721 9.20 22.71 -41.05
C GLN A 721 9.12 23.98 -40.19
N LEU A 722 10.26 24.43 -39.66
CA LEU A 722 10.36 25.61 -38.78
C LEU A 722 10.95 26.83 -39.50
N GLU A 723 10.92 26.86 -40.83
CA GLU A 723 11.51 27.94 -41.65
C GLU A 723 10.97 29.33 -41.27
N ALA A 724 9.67 29.43 -40.94
CA ALA A 724 9.05 30.68 -40.48
C ALA A 724 9.68 31.24 -39.19
N SER A 725 10.22 30.37 -38.33
CA SER A 725 10.86 30.75 -37.05
C SER A 725 12.39 30.82 -37.15
N TRP A 726 13.00 30.57 -38.31
CA TRP A 726 14.45 30.62 -38.47
C TRP A 726 15.10 31.95 -38.06
N PRO A 727 14.52 33.13 -38.32
CA PRO A 727 15.12 34.40 -37.87
C PRO A 727 15.26 34.48 -36.33
N ASP A 728 14.23 34.04 -35.61
CA ASP A 728 14.23 34.01 -34.14
C ASP A 728 15.23 32.97 -33.61
N ILE A 729 15.24 31.77 -34.21
CA ILE A 729 16.19 30.69 -33.88
C ILE A 729 17.63 31.15 -34.12
N GLN A 730 17.89 31.79 -35.26
CA GLN A 730 19.22 32.28 -35.63
C GLN A 730 19.70 33.35 -34.66
N THR A 731 18.85 34.32 -34.32
CA THR A 731 19.18 35.37 -33.34
C THR A 731 19.56 34.76 -32.01
N ARG A 732 18.77 33.78 -31.54
CA ARG A 732 18.99 33.12 -30.27
C ARG A 732 20.24 32.22 -30.28
N LEU A 733 20.49 31.51 -31.37
CA LEU A 733 21.67 30.68 -31.55
C LEU A 733 22.95 31.53 -31.61
N LEU A 734 22.93 32.67 -32.31
CA LEU A 734 24.04 33.62 -32.33
C LEU A 734 24.36 34.14 -30.93
N LEU A 735 23.34 34.57 -30.17
CA LEU A 735 23.51 35.06 -28.81
C LEU A 735 24.13 33.98 -27.90
N VAL A 736 23.51 32.80 -27.83
CA VAL A 736 23.93 31.71 -26.95
C VAL A 736 25.35 31.24 -27.27
N CYS A 737 25.68 31.04 -28.55
CA CYS A 737 27.03 30.63 -28.95
C CYS A 737 28.07 31.73 -28.71
N SER A 738 27.74 33.00 -28.97
CA SER A 738 28.67 34.11 -28.71
C SER A 738 28.95 34.26 -27.22
N GLU A 739 27.92 34.18 -26.37
CA GLU A 739 28.10 34.20 -24.91
C GLU A 739 28.91 33.00 -24.41
N ALA A 740 28.67 31.81 -24.97
CA ALA A 740 29.41 30.60 -24.62
C ALA A 740 30.90 30.72 -24.95
N LEU A 741 31.24 31.20 -26.16
CA LEU A 741 32.63 31.41 -26.58
C LEU A 741 33.30 32.52 -25.75
N ALA A 742 32.63 33.65 -25.54
CA ALA A 742 33.12 34.74 -24.71
C ALA A 742 33.40 34.26 -23.27
N TYR A 743 32.47 33.50 -22.69
CA TYR A 743 32.64 32.96 -21.35
C TYR A 743 33.80 31.96 -21.27
N PHE A 744 33.94 31.05 -22.24
CA PHE A 744 35.07 30.11 -22.28
C PHE A 744 36.44 30.83 -22.24
N ILE A 745 36.58 31.95 -22.95
CA ILE A 745 37.81 32.76 -22.95
C ILE A 745 38.11 33.33 -21.56
N THR A 746 37.09 33.67 -20.77
CA THR A 746 37.26 34.19 -19.40
C THR A 746 37.59 33.13 -18.35
N LEU A 747 37.45 31.84 -18.68
CA LEU A 747 37.73 30.75 -17.73
C LEU A 747 39.21 30.67 -17.41
N THR A 748 39.58 30.74 -16.13
CA THR A 748 40.97 30.65 -15.68
C THR A 748 41.38 29.25 -15.21
N SER A 749 40.42 28.38 -14.89
CA SER A 749 40.67 27.04 -14.38
C SER A 749 40.77 26.03 -15.52
N GLU A 750 41.87 25.28 -15.56
CA GLU A 750 42.12 24.23 -16.56
C GLU A 750 41.04 23.14 -16.53
N SER A 751 40.68 22.63 -15.34
CA SER A 751 39.61 21.63 -15.20
C SER A 751 38.22 22.13 -15.61
N HIS A 752 37.96 23.44 -15.50
CA HIS A 752 36.72 24.04 -16.02
C HIS A 752 36.75 24.05 -17.56
N ARG A 753 37.89 24.41 -18.17
CA ARG A 753 38.07 24.38 -19.62
C ARG A 753 37.96 22.98 -20.19
N GLU A 754 38.56 21.98 -19.53
CA GLU A 754 38.45 20.57 -19.93
C GLU A 754 36.98 20.13 -19.98
N ALA A 755 36.16 20.51 -19.00
CA ALA A 755 34.73 20.19 -18.98
C ALA A 755 33.94 20.81 -20.15
N TRP A 756 34.43 21.90 -20.75
CA TRP A 756 33.82 22.59 -21.89
C TRP A 756 34.21 22.01 -23.25
N THR A 757 35.19 21.12 -23.30
CA THR A 757 35.73 20.55 -24.54
C THR A 757 34.64 19.96 -25.45
N SER A 758 33.80 19.06 -24.92
CA SER A 758 32.73 18.41 -25.70
C SER A 758 31.70 19.42 -26.21
N LEU A 759 31.45 20.48 -25.44
CA LEU A 759 30.52 21.54 -25.80
C LEU A 759 31.03 22.40 -26.95
N LEU A 760 32.31 22.76 -26.91
CA LEU A 760 32.96 23.50 -28.00
C LEU A 760 33.03 22.66 -29.28
N LEU A 761 33.33 21.36 -29.16
CA LEU A 761 33.31 20.45 -30.30
C LEU A 761 31.91 20.33 -30.91
N LEU A 762 30.86 20.22 -30.10
CA LEU A 762 29.47 20.24 -30.55
C LEU A 762 29.16 21.55 -31.31
N LEU A 763 29.44 22.70 -30.70
CA LEU A 763 29.18 24.03 -31.29
C LEU A 763 29.88 24.19 -32.64
N LEU A 764 31.20 23.94 -32.69
CA LEU A 764 31.99 24.14 -33.89
C LEU A 764 31.62 23.14 -34.98
N THR A 765 31.46 21.86 -34.64
CA THR A 765 31.11 20.81 -35.61
C THR A 765 29.71 21.03 -36.20
N LYS A 766 28.73 21.46 -35.39
CA LYS A 766 27.38 21.77 -35.88
C LYS A 766 27.37 23.02 -36.74
N THR A 767 28.10 24.06 -36.36
CA THR A 767 28.24 25.26 -37.19
C THR A 767 28.89 24.92 -38.53
N LEU A 768 29.91 24.06 -38.53
CA LEU A 768 30.57 23.52 -39.73
C LEU A 768 29.67 22.65 -40.63
N LYS A 769 28.50 22.22 -40.16
CA LYS A 769 27.52 21.46 -40.97
C LYS A 769 26.40 22.34 -41.55
N LEU A 770 26.34 23.63 -41.19
CA LEU A 770 25.35 24.56 -41.75
C LEU A 770 25.59 24.82 -43.24
N SER A 771 24.57 25.19 -44.00
CA SER A 771 24.71 25.68 -45.37
C SER A 771 25.46 27.01 -45.41
N ASP A 772 26.08 27.36 -46.54
CA ASP A 772 26.94 28.55 -46.64
C ASP A 772 26.23 29.86 -46.26
N ASP A 773 24.98 30.05 -46.67
CA ASP A 773 24.18 31.24 -46.32
C ASP A 773 23.91 31.34 -44.82
N LYS A 774 23.73 30.20 -44.15
CA LYS A 774 23.53 30.12 -42.70
C LYS A 774 24.86 30.23 -41.95
N PHE A 775 25.95 29.72 -42.52
CA PHE A 775 27.29 29.74 -41.93
C PHE A 775 27.85 31.15 -41.84
N LYS A 776 27.66 32.01 -42.86
CA LYS A 776 28.24 33.37 -42.92
C LYS A 776 27.94 34.21 -41.66
N PRO A 777 26.68 34.39 -41.21
CA PRO A 777 26.39 35.17 -39.99
C PRO A 777 27.08 34.61 -38.73
N HIS A 778 27.09 33.29 -38.57
CA HIS A 778 27.75 32.63 -37.42
C HIS A 778 29.26 32.79 -37.48
N ALA A 779 29.88 32.57 -38.64
CA ALA A 779 31.30 32.75 -38.82
C ALA A 779 31.74 34.19 -38.53
N SER A 780 31.03 35.19 -39.06
CA SER A 780 31.34 36.60 -38.80
C SER A 780 31.22 36.98 -37.33
N CYS A 781 30.21 36.45 -36.62
CA CYS A 781 30.00 36.72 -35.19
C CYS A 781 31.05 36.02 -34.31
N TYR A 782 31.39 34.77 -34.62
CA TYR A 782 32.29 33.97 -33.80
C TYR A 782 33.77 34.27 -34.05
N TYR A 783 34.13 34.77 -35.24
CA TYR A 783 35.51 34.96 -35.67
C TYR A 783 36.44 35.62 -34.62
N PRO A 784 36.09 36.76 -33.99
CA PRO A 784 36.95 37.37 -32.98
C PRO A 784 37.22 36.44 -31.79
N HIS A 785 36.18 35.75 -31.31
CA HIS A 785 36.30 34.82 -30.20
C HIS A 785 37.16 33.60 -30.57
N LEU A 786 37.01 33.08 -31.78
CA LEU A 786 37.82 31.94 -32.25
C LEU A 786 39.30 32.31 -32.39
N CYS A 787 39.62 33.55 -32.76
CA CYS A 787 41.00 34.05 -32.77
C CYS A 787 41.59 34.12 -31.35
N GLU A 788 40.83 34.64 -30.38
CA GLU A 788 41.27 34.66 -28.96
C GLU A 788 41.47 33.24 -28.42
N MET A 789 40.62 32.28 -28.80
CA MET A 789 40.75 30.88 -28.37
C MET A 789 42.07 30.24 -28.80
N MET A 790 42.69 30.68 -29.89
CA MET A 790 43.99 30.15 -30.36
C MET A 790 45.14 30.44 -29.39
N GLN A 791 44.99 31.40 -28.49
CA GLN A 791 46.00 31.75 -27.49
C GLN A 791 46.08 30.73 -26.35
N PHE A 792 45.09 29.83 -26.23
CA PHE A 792 45.05 28.82 -25.17
C PHE A 792 45.62 27.47 -25.62
N ASP A 793 46.09 26.68 -24.64
CA ASP A 793 46.50 25.30 -24.88
C ASP A 793 45.26 24.40 -25.03
N LEU A 794 44.80 24.22 -26.26
CA LEU A 794 43.63 23.42 -26.61
C LEU A 794 44.01 21.97 -26.92
N ILE A 795 43.14 20.99 -26.64
CA ILE A 795 43.39 19.62 -27.05
C ILE A 795 43.50 19.47 -28.59
N PRO A 796 44.25 18.48 -29.11
CA PRO A 796 44.44 18.28 -30.56
C PRO A 796 43.14 18.26 -31.37
N GLU A 797 42.10 17.60 -30.84
CA GLU A 797 40.78 17.48 -31.45
C GLU A 797 40.12 18.85 -31.69
N LEU A 798 40.20 19.74 -30.69
CA LEU A 798 39.61 21.08 -30.79
C LEU A 798 40.41 21.97 -31.75
N ARG A 799 41.74 21.83 -31.78
CA ARG A 799 42.60 22.50 -32.77
C ARG A 799 42.27 22.05 -34.20
N ALA A 800 42.04 20.76 -34.41
CA ALA A 800 41.67 20.21 -35.72
C ALA A 800 40.33 20.79 -36.22
N VAL A 801 39.31 20.85 -35.35
CA VAL A 801 38.01 21.42 -35.70
C VAL A 801 38.09 22.94 -35.93
N LEU A 802 38.85 23.67 -35.11
CA LEU A 802 39.11 25.11 -35.34
C LEU A 802 39.81 25.36 -36.67
N ARG A 803 40.81 24.55 -37.04
CA ARG A 803 41.47 24.61 -38.34
C ARG A 803 40.46 24.44 -39.49
N ARG A 804 39.58 23.43 -39.41
CA ARG A 804 38.50 23.22 -40.41
C ARG A 804 37.57 24.45 -40.49
N PHE A 805 37.25 25.06 -39.36
CA PHE A 805 36.44 26.28 -39.30
C PHE A 805 37.11 27.44 -40.07
N PHE A 806 38.38 27.72 -39.82
CA PHE A 806 39.11 28.79 -40.53
C PHE A 806 39.30 28.50 -42.02
N LEU A 807 39.54 27.25 -42.41
CA LEU A 807 39.60 26.86 -43.83
C LEU A 807 38.25 27.09 -44.52
N ARG A 808 37.14 26.76 -43.87
CA ARG A 808 35.79 27.00 -44.38
C ARG A 808 35.46 28.49 -44.50
N ILE A 809 35.93 29.34 -43.58
CA ILE A 809 35.84 30.79 -43.74
C ILE A 809 36.56 31.23 -45.02
N GLY A 810 37.77 30.69 -45.25
CA GLY A 810 38.56 30.95 -46.45
C GLY A 810 37.81 30.69 -47.75
N SER A 811 37.09 29.56 -47.83
CA SER A 811 36.32 29.18 -49.02
C SER A 811 35.00 29.96 -49.15
N VAL A 812 34.22 30.09 -48.07
CA VAL A 812 32.86 30.68 -48.10
C VAL A 812 32.88 32.20 -48.25
N PHE A 813 33.90 32.88 -47.72
CA PHE A 813 34.09 34.33 -47.88
C PHE A 813 35.04 34.68 -49.03
N HIS A 814 35.51 33.68 -49.79
CA HIS A 814 36.44 33.85 -50.91
C HIS A 814 37.73 34.60 -50.55
N ILE A 815 38.29 34.30 -49.37
CA ILE A 815 39.53 34.90 -48.86
C ILE A 815 40.76 34.18 -49.41
N ALA A 816 40.65 32.88 -49.72
CA ALA A 816 41.71 32.06 -50.32
C ALA A 816 41.24 31.40 -51.63
N ALA A 817 42.14 31.24 -52.60
CA ALA A 817 41.84 30.55 -53.86
C ALA A 817 41.53 29.07 -53.60
N SER A 818 40.47 28.55 -54.24
CA SER A 818 40.11 27.13 -54.15
C SER A 818 41.28 26.27 -54.61
N GLU A 819 41.84 25.44 -53.72
CA GLU A 819 42.77 24.38 -54.11
C GLU A 819 42.03 23.42 -55.05
N GLY A 820 42.24 23.58 -56.36
CA GLY A 820 41.55 22.78 -57.40
C GLY A 820 41.28 23.46 -58.74
N GLY A 821 41.56 24.76 -58.90
CA GLY A 821 41.44 25.43 -60.21
C GLY A 821 42.72 25.35 -61.04
N GLN A 822 42.83 24.37 -61.95
CA GLN A 822 43.81 24.47 -63.06
C GLN A 822 43.62 25.80 -63.80
N PRO A 823 44.69 26.55 -64.12
CA PRO A 823 44.58 27.69 -65.00
C PRO A 823 44.22 27.18 -66.39
N ARG A 824 43.08 27.60 -66.95
CA ARG A 824 42.80 27.43 -68.39
C ARG A 824 43.97 28.03 -69.16
N PRO A 825 44.69 27.29 -70.01
CA PRO A 825 45.63 27.91 -70.91
C PRO A 825 44.84 28.67 -71.96
N GLY A 826 45.22 29.94 -72.19
CA GLY A 826 44.94 30.58 -73.47
C GLY A 826 45.46 29.68 -74.61
N VAL A 827 44.84 29.70 -75.78
CA VAL A 827 45.25 30.49 -76.96
C VAL A 827 44.52 29.83 -78.17
N PRO A 828 44.34 30.47 -79.34
CA PRO A 828 44.37 31.88 -79.71
C PRO A 828 42.97 32.48 -79.99
#